data_AF-A0A496PRE2-F1
#
_entry.id   AF-A0A496PRE2-F1
#
_cell.length_a   1.000
_cell.length_b   1.000
_cell.length_c   1.000
_cell.angle_alpha   90.00
_cell.angle_beta   90.00
_cell.angle_gamma   90.00
#
_symmetry.space_group_name_H-M   'P 1'
#
loop_
_entity.id
_entity.type
_entity.pdbx_description
1 polymer ?
#
loop_
_entity_poly.entity_id
_entity_poly.type
_entity_poly.pdbx_seq_one_letter_code
_entity_poly.pdbx_strand_id
1 'polypeptide(L)'
;MTSGKFKQPPLIIGSTILALVTLLIVFAMSPVLATTNRLTVSYSFEQPQIDKIIIGAQQYDRVVMPNAPNCGQTNQPALPAIGARILLPYGTTVESVEIETGVKIPLGDGYLIEPVAQPVPLSADPSAIVLPTPDPIIYNSTNAFPAKLYASTGVQSFRGYQILTLKLQPVQYLPTTGELWYYSKLVVTVNTIEIDNAPSLYRGLGEDETELQARVDNPEIITDYQSYGRTGDKSYDLLIVTTSTMANAFQPLKDYHDTNGILTEIHTTDEIGSALPDDVRDYIRDRYLNDGIRYVLIGADDNLIPAKDLYVKSYPGGYEEYSMPTDLYFGCLDGTYNYDGDSQWGEPNDGDGGGDVDLVAEVYVGRAPAGDVTEAERFVTKTLSYLNRTDPLLENVLLAGEYLGFGGVSDYAANSLEELIDGSGANGYITIGFPSSSFSIDELYDRDWSGNDWPRSELTTRINNGLHIINHFGHGSSYSAMKLSTSTIMSLLTNTDLFFLYSQACLSGHFDGVDCFAEYMNIKSDHGAFAVIMNARYGWGTNESTDGPSQRFNRQFWDAVFNPAEAKTRIGRANQLSKEDNLYRINESCMRWCYYELNLLGDPTVAFKGADTCIDGDGDEICDVGDNCPFINNPDQADADNDGIGDVCDECTDTDGDGFGNPGFPANTCSEDNCPDTPNLRQTDLDGDGLGDPCDNCTDSDDDGFGNPNMFANTCPDDNCPSISNPDQADADNDGTGDVCDECTDTDGDGFGNPGFPINTCEEDNCPEIANEGQEDFDSDGFGDICDNCPENYNPDQQDTNGNGVGDICDGCCVNRGNVDGIVSSNPVDVADLTFLVAFLFTSGIEPPCEEEGNVDNVGEQGSLIDIADLTYLVEYLFNSGQPPPPC
;
A
#
# COMPACT_ATOMS: atom_id res chain seq x y z
N MET A 1 -12.25 66.21 -53.64
CA MET A 1 -13.62 66.65 -53.32
C MET A 1 -13.90 66.11 -51.94
N THR A 2 -13.41 66.74 -50.85
CA THR A 2 -13.76 67.99 -50.13
C THR A 2 -14.28 67.50 -48.78
N SER A 3 -13.66 67.76 -47.62
CA SER A 3 -12.56 68.63 -47.17
C SER A 3 -12.40 68.38 -45.66
N GLY A 4 -11.27 68.48 -44.95
CA GLY A 4 -9.87 68.85 -45.20
C GLY A 4 -9.10 68.48 -43.89
N LYS A 5 -7.88 67.94 -43.96
CA LYS A 5 -6.57 68.63 -43.82
C LYS A 5 -6.50 69.60 -42.61
N PHE A 6 -5.52 69.57 -41.69
CA PHE A 6 -4.07 69.53 -41.89
C PHE A 6 -3.27 69.32 -40.56
N LYS A 7 -2.14 68.58 -40.68
CA LYS A 7 -0.76 68.79 -40.16
C LYS A 7 -0.37 68.70 -38.66
N GLN A 8 0.54 67.72 -38.40
CA GLN A 8 1.68 67.62 -37.44
C GLN A 8 2.65 68.86 -37.47
N PRO A 9 3.70 69.05 -36.61
CA PRO A 9 4.63 68.07 -35.95
C PRO A 9 5.22 68.53 -34.55
N PRO A 10 6.47 68.21 -34.10
CA PRO A 10 6.80 67.15 -33.12
C PRO A 10 7.68 67.56 -31.88
N LEU A 11 7.95 66.57 -31.00
CA LEU A 11 9.08 66.38 -30.05
C LEU A 11 9.34 67.40 -28.90
N ILE A 12 9.45 66.92 -27.65
CA ILE A 12 10.56 67.09 -26.68
C ILE A 12 10.19 66.50 -25.29
N ILE A 13 11.21 65.93 -24.66
CA ILE A 13 11.37 65.27 -23.34
C ILE A 13 10.87 66.13 -22.16
N GLY A 14 10.32 65.51 -21.11
CA GLY A 14 10.12 66.17 -19.82
C GLY A 14 9.48 65.27 -18.76
N SER A 15 10.30 64.81 -17.82
CA SER A 15 9.92 64.07 -16.61
C SER A 15 8.95 64.87 -15.73
N THR A 16 7.86 64.23 -15.26
CA THR A 16 7.14 64.67 -14.07
C THR A 16 6.54 63.46 -13.34
N ILE A 17 7.10 63.21 -12.16
CA ILE A 17 6.54 62.38 -11.10
C ILE A 17 5.21 63.02 -10.66
N LEU A 18 4.11 62.29 -10.70
CA LEU A 18 2.89 62.63 -9.99
C LEU A 18 2.28 61.36 -9.39
N ALA A 19 2.38 61.26 -8.07
CA ALA A 19 1.81 60.20 -7.26
C ALA A 19 0.28 60.16 -7.41
N LEU A 20 -0.25 59.04 -7.88
CA LEU A 20 -1.66 58.70 -7.78
C LEU A 20 -1.83 57.75 -6.60
N VAL A 21 -2.48 58.26 -5.55
CA VAL A 21 -3.01 57.47 -4.43
C VAL A 21 -4.02 56.48 -5.00
N THR A 22 -3.63 55.22 -5.09
CA THR A 22 -4.54 54.11 -5.37
C THR A 22 -5.12 53.64 -4.05
N LEU A 23 -6.44 53.78 -3.95
CA LEU A 23 -7.28 53.33 -2.85
C LEU A 23 -7.23 51.79 -2.82
N LEU A 24 -6.45 51.20 -1.91
CA LEU A 24 -6.48 49.78 -1.62
C LEU A 24 -7.83 49.44 -0.98
N ILE A 25 -8.76 48.91 -1.79
CA ILE A 25 -9.87 48.11 -1.30
C ILE A 25 -9.28 46.74 -1.01
N VAL A 26 -8.94 46.50 0.25
CA VAL A 26 -8.64 45.16 0.76
C VAL A 26 -9.94 44.39 0.75
N PHE A 27 -10.19 43.60 -0.31
CA PHE A 27 -11.04 42.44 -0.17
C PHE A 27 -10.30 41.48 0.75
N ALA A 28 -10.80 41.33 1.98
CA ALA A 28 -10.48 40.17 2.79
C ALA A 28 -11.06 38.95 2.07
N MET A 29 -10.26 38.35 1.18
CA MET A 29 -10.45 36.95 0.84
C MET A 29 -10.07 36.18 2.09
N SER A 30 -11.08 35.65 2.78
CA SER A 30 -10.84 34.55 3.70
C SER A 30 -10.08 33.48 2.93
N PRO A 31 -8.97 32.93 3.43
CA PRO A 31 -8.43 31.71 2.86
C PRO A 31 -9.53 30.66 2.98
N VAL A 32 -10.02 30.17 1.84
CA VAL A 32 -10.63 28.85 1.81
C VAL A 32 -9.50 27.92 2.24
N LEU A 33 -9.57 27.40 3.46
CA LEU A 33 -8.74 26.28 3.85
C LEU A 33 -9.17 25.14 2.95
N ALA A 34 -8.43 24.90 1.86
CA ALA A 34 -8.51 23.63 1.16
C ALA A 34 -8.13 22.56 2.20
N THR A 35 -9.09 21.72 2.56
CA THR A 35 -8.82 20.53 3.38
C THR A 35 -8.07 19.56 2.50
N THR A 36 -6.77 19.43 2.69
CA THR A 36 -5.98 18.40 2.02
C THR A 36 -6.34 17.06 2.65
N ASN A 37 -7.01 16.19 1.88
CA ASN A 37 -7.15 14.79 2.27
C ASN A 37 -5.84 14.06 1.95
N ARG A 38 -5.38 13.24 2.90
CA ARG A 38 -4.13 12.47 2.80
C ARG A 38 -4.48 10.99 2.72
N LEU A 39 -4.09 10.35 1.62
CA LEU A 39 -4.20 8.90 1.44
C LEU A 39 -2.82 8.27 1.66
N THR A 40 -2.77 7.05 2.18
CA THR A 40 -1.52 6.33 2.39
C THR A 40 -1.70 4.86 2.04
N VAL A 41 -0.86 4.36 1.13
CA VAL A 41 -0.84 2.95 0.71
C VAL A 41 0.59 2.43 0.84
N SER A 42 0.75 1.26 1.45
CA SER A 42 2.07 0.64 1.69
C SER A 42 2.31 -0.50 0.73
N TYR A 43 3.53 -0.58 0.19
CA TYR A 43 3.97 -1.65 -0.69
C TYR A 43 5.24 -2.28 -0.10
N SER A 44 5.25 -3.60 -0.01
CA SER A 44 6.38 -4.37 0.49
C SER A 44 7.08 -5.08 -0.66
N PHE A 45 8.39 -5.29 -0.52
CA PHE A 45 9.22 -5.86 -1.56
C PHE A 45 10.19 -6.89 -0.99
N GLU A 46 10.19 -8.06 -1.61
CA GLU A 46 11.19 -9.09 -1.34
C GLU A 46 12.59 -8.65 -1.74
N GLN A 47 13.59 -9.27 -1.12
CA GLN A 47 14.98 -9.02 -1.48
C GLN A 47 15.25 -9.52 -2.91
N PRO A 48 15.74 -8.64 -3.81
CA PRO A 48 16.04 -9.07 -5.17
C PRO A 48 17.27 -9.97 -5.22
N GLN A 49 17.24 -10.91 -6.16
CA GLN A 49 18.39 -11.73 -6.56
C GLN A 49 19.16 -11.06 -7.69
N ILE A 50 20.46 -11.37 -7.80
CA ILE A 50 21.33 -10.83 -8.85
C ILE A 50 21.89 -11.98 -9.68
N ASP A 51 21.37 -12.11 -10.88
CA ASP A 51 21.79 -13.09 -11.87
C ASP A 51 22.84 -12.52 -12.82
N LYS A 52 23.61 -13.42 -13.45
CA LYS A 52 24.53 -13.05 -14.54
C LYS A 52 23.89 -13.32 -15.88
N ILE A 53 23.99 -12.35 -16.78
CA ILE A 53 23.61 -12.52 -18.19
C ILE A 53 24.76 -12.11 -19.11
N ILE A 54 24.84 -12.75 -20.28
CA ILE A 54 25.78 -12.39 -21.33
C ILE A 54 25.00 -11.75 -22.47
N ILE A 55 25.32 -10.50 -22.79
CA ILE A 55 24.79 -9.78 -23.95
C ILE A 55 25.95 -9.55 -24.91
N GLY A 56 25.90 -10.21 -26.06
CA GLY A 56 27.01 -10.25 -27.01
C GLY A 56 28.27 -10.87 -26.38
N ALA A 57 29.29 -10.04 -26.14
CA ALA A 57 30.56 -10.46 -25.53
C ALA A 57 30.76 -9.92 -24.09
N GLN A 58 29.79 -9.15 -23.58
CA GLN A 58 29.88 -8.50 -22.28
C GLN A 58 28.98 -9.23 -21.27
N GLN A 59 29.49 -9.45 -20.07
CA GLN A 59 28.70 -9.94 -18.95
C GLN A 59 28.08 -8.77 -18.20
N TYR A 60 26.80 -8.89 -17.87
CA TYR A 60 26.00 -7.95 -17.11
C TYR A 60 25.37 -8.62 -15.89
N ASP A 61 24.81 -7.79 -15.02
CA ASP A 61 24.07 -8.13 -13.83
C ASP A 61 22.58 -7.88 -14.05
N ARG A 62 21.76 -8.92 -13.90
CA ARG A 62 20.30 -8.85 -13.97
C ARG A 62 19.75 -8.86 -12.56
N VAL A 63 19.02 -7.82 -12.19
CA VAL A 63 18.30 -7.76 -10.92
C VAL A 63 16.96 -8.46 -11.14
N VAL A 64 16.64 -9.47 -10.33
CA VAL A 64 15.38 -10.21 -10.39
C VAL A 64 14.66 -10.03 -9.07
N MET A 65 13.41 -9.59 -9.12
CA MET A 65 12.55 -9.43 -7.96
C MET A 65 11.21 -10.08 -8.28
N PRO A 66 10.69 -10.97 -7.41
CA PRO A 66 9.36 -11.54 -7.58
C PRO A 66 8.30 -10.44 -7.76
N ASN A 67 7.36 -10.68 -8.67
CA ASN A 67 6.25 -9.77 -9.00
C ASN A 67 6.65 -8.33 -9.40
N ALA A 68 7.92 -8.07 -9.71
CA ALA A 68 8.41 -6.79 -10.20
C ALA A 68 9.26 -6.96 -11.48
N PRO A 69 8.66 -6.79 -12.67
CA PRO A 69 9.39 -6.93 -13.92
C PRO A 69 10.44 -5.83 -14.11
N ASN A 70 11.50 -6.16 -14.85
CA ASN A 70 12.54 -5.19 -15.19
C ASN A 70 12.02 -4.16 -16.20
N CYS A 71 12.04 -2.90 -15.78
CA CYS A 71 11.44 -1.77 -16.47
C CYS A 71 12.51 -0.74 -16.85
N GLY A 72 12.29 0.00 -17.93
CA GLY A 72 13.16 1.11 -18.34
C GLY A 72 13.01 1.50 -19.81
N GLN A 73 13.70 2.58 -20.21
CA GLN A 73 13.82 2.90 -21.63
C GLN A 73 15.00 2.18 -22.26
N THR A 74 14.96 2.03 -23.59
CA THR A 74 16.08 1.54 -24.40
C THR A 74 17.44 2.07 -23.89
N ASN A 75 18.40 1.17 -23.67
CA ASN A 75 19.77 1.43 -23.19
C ASN A 75 19.91 1.91 -21.73
N GLN A 76 18.82 2.12 -20.98
CA GLN A 76 18.89 2.42 -19.54
C GLN A 76 19.10 1.14 -18.72
N PRO A 77 19.57 1.21 -17.46
CA PRO A 77 19.57 0.07 -16.56
C PRO A 77 18.17 -0.53 -16.41
N ALA A 78 18.04 -1.84 -16.65
CA ALA A 78 16.81 -2.58 -16.45
C ALA A 78 16.69 -2.90 -14.95
N LEU A 79 15.70 -2.31 -14.28
CA LEU A 79 15.51 -2.47 -12.83
C LEU A 79 14.05 -2.83 -12.51
N PRO A 80 13.80 -3.64 -11.47
CA PRO A 80 12.46 -4.02 -11.05
C PRO A 80 11.57 -2.82 -10.75
N ALA A 81 10.32 -2.90 -11.19
CA ALA A 81 9.28 -1.92 -10.84
C ALA A 81 7.88 -2.55 -10.86
N ILE A 82 6.99 -2.05 -10.01
CA ILE A 82 5.59 -2.45 -9.94
C ILE A 82 4.66 -1.28 -10.28
N GLY A 83 3.42 -1.59 -10.64
CA GLY A 83 2.35 -0.60 -10.77
C GLY A 83 1.62 -0.40 -9.45
N ALA A 84 1.15 0.81 -9.20
CA ALA A 84 0.23 1.14 -8.11
C ALA A 84 -0.98 1.88 -8.70
N ARG A 85 -2.18 1.52 -8.26
CA ARG A 85 -3.48 2.05 -8.70
C ARG A 85 -4.25 2.57 -7.48
N ILE A 86 -4.11 3.85 -7.21
CA ILE A 86 -4.65 4.50 -6.01
C ILE A 86 -5.93 5.26 -6.39
N LEU A 87 -7.08 4.81 -5.88
CA LEU A 87 -8.36 5.49 -5.99
C LEU A 87 -8.34 6.80 -5.22
N LEU A 88 -8.71 7.90 -5.89
CA LEU A 88 -8.82 9.22 -5.28
C LEU A 88 -10.24 9.47 -4.75
N PRO A 89 -10.39 10.14 -3.59
CA PRO A 89 -11.68 10.57 -3.07
C PRO A 89 -12.49 11.35 -4.11
N TYR A 90 -13.81 11.18 -4.06
CA TYR A 90 -14.72 11.83 -4.99
C TYR A 90 -14.52 13.35 -5.03
N GLY A 91 -14.43 13.92 -6.24
CA GLY A 91 -14.29 15.37 -6.42
C GLY A 91 -12.93 15.93 -6.01
N THR A 92 -11.87 15.10 -6.01
CA THR A 92 -10.50 15.54 -5.74
C THR A 92 -9.56 15.24 -6.91
N THR A 93 -8.41 15.91 -6.92
CA THR A 93 -7.27 15.59 -7.79
C THR A 93 -5.97 15.58 -6.99
N VAL A 94 -4.89 15.09 -7.60
CA VAL A 94 -3.57 14.98 -6.97
C VAL A 94 -2.92 16.35 -6.84
N GLU A 95 -2.57 16.74 -5.62
CA GLU A 95 -1.72 17.90 -5.35
C GLU A 95 -0.24 17.49 -5.34
N SER A 96 0.07 16.42 -4.61
CA SER A 96 1.43 15.89 -4.52
C SER A 96 1.45 14.40 -4.17
N VAL A 97 2.55 13.75 -4.53
CA VAL A 97 2.85 12.36 -4.15
C VAL A 97 4.19 12.36 -3.43
N GLU A 98 4.21 11.75 -2.27
CA GLU A 98 5.38 11.61 -1.41
C GLU A 98 5.67 10.13 -1.17
N ILE A 99 6.94 9.75 -1.18
CA ILE A 99 7.38 8.39 -0.89
C ILE A 99 8.19 8.40 0.39
N GLU A 100 7.69 7.73 1.41
CA GLU A 100 8.46 7.38 2.60
C GLU A 100 9.02 5.96 2.39
N THR A 101 10.29 5.75 2.71
CA THR A 101 10.96 4.46 2.48
C THR A 101 11.15 3.71 3.80
N GLY A 102 11.03 2.38 3.75
CA GLY A 102 11.55 1.51 4.79
C GLY A 102 13.09 1.49 4.82
N VAL A 103 13.65 0.42 5.37
CA VAL A 103 15.10 0.25 5.47
C VAL A 103 15.72 0.25 4.06
N LYS A 104 16.74 1.08 3.88
CA LYS A 104 17.58 1.06 2.68
C LYS A 104 18.64 -0.02 2.82
N ILE A 105 18.52 -1.11 2.06
CA ILE A 105 19.34 -2.31 2.23
C ILE A 105 20.36 -2.39 1.08
N PRO A 106 21.67 -2.44 1.36
CA PRO A 106 22.70 -2.60 0.33
C PRO A 106 22.77 -4.04 -0.19
N LEU A 107 22.85 -4.20 -1.52
CA LEU A 107 22.99 -5.50 -2.19
C LEU A 107 24.44 -5.77 -2.66
N GLY A 108 25.31 -4.78 -2.53
CA GLY A 108 26.72 -4.85 -2.92
C GLY A 108 27.12 -3.75 -3.89
N ASP A 109 28.35 -3.86 -4.42
CA ASP A 109 28.97 -2.93 -5.36
C ASP A 109 29.62 -3.65 -6.55
N GLY A 110 30.12 -2.87 -7.52
CA GLY A 110 30.78 -3.41 -8.70
C GLY A 110 29.85 -4.04 -9.75
N TYR A 111 28.52 -3.90 -9.59
CA TYR A 111 27.55 -4.40 -10.55
C TYR A 111 27.52 -3.55 -11.83
N LEU A 112 27.41 -4.23 -12.97
CA LEU A 112 27.14 -3.64 -14.27
C LEU A 112 25.76 -4.09 -14.72
N ILE A 113 24.74 -3.30 -14.37
CA ILE A 113 23.34 -3.66 -14.63
C ILE A 113 23.08 -3.82 -16.13
N GLU A 114 22.26 -4.79 -16.50
CA GLU A 114 21.88 -5.02 -17.90
C GLU A 114 21.14 -3.80 -18.50
N PRO A 115 21.49 -3.37 -19.73
CA PRO A 115 20.73 -2.34 -20.43
C PRO A 115 19.46 -2.92 -21.06
N VAL A 116 18.35 -2.17 -20.98
CA VAL A 116 17.09 -2.52 -21.66
C VAL A 116 17.31 -2.60 -23.18
N ALA A 117 16.86 -3.71 -23.77
CA ALA A 117 16.89 -3.96 -25.21
C ALA A 117 16.03 -2.95 -25.98
N GLN A 118 16.53 -2.50 -27.13
CA GLN A 118 15.70 -1.72 -28.05
C GLN A 118 14.65 -2.64 -28.69
N PRO A 119 13.36 -2.29 -28.68
CA PRO A 119 12.36 -3.04 -29.42
C PRO A 119 12.65 -3.08 -30.93
N VAL A 120 12.40 -4.24 -31.52
CA VAL A 120 12.61 -4.53 -32.94
C VAL A 120 11.25 -4.80 -33.59
N PRO A 121 10.91 -4.16 -34.72
CA PRO A 121 9.70 -4.50 -35.45
C PRO A 121 9.70 -5.98 -35.85
N LEU A 122 8.57 -6.67 -35.76
CA LEU A 122 8.45 -8.08 -36.18
C LEU A 122 8.70 -8.28 -37.68
N SER A 123 8.79 -7.23 -38.49
CA SER A 123 9.14 -7.29 -39.90
C SER A 123 10.57 -6.83 -40.19
N ALA A 124 11.39 -6.61 -39.16
CA ALA A 124 12.77 -6.18 -39.32
C ALA A 124 13.64 -7.25 -39.98
N ASP A 125 14.64 -6.81 -40.73
CA ASP A 125 15.70 -7.69 -41.22
C ASP A 125 16.54 -8.16 -40.00
N PRO A 126 16.80 -9.48 -39.84
CA PRO A 126 17.69 -10.00 -38.79
C PRO A 126 19.07 -9.31 -38.71
N SER A 127 19.56 -8.74 -39.82
CA SER A 127 20.81 -7.98 -39.82
C SER A 127 20.71 -6.57 -39.21
N ALA A 128 19.50 -6.07 -38.95
CA ALA A 128 19.23 -4.75 -38.37
C ALA A 128 19.22 -4.74 -36.82
N ILE A 129 19.42 -5.89 -36.19
CA ILE A 129 19.32 -6.04 -34.74
C ILE A 129 20.57 -5.48 -34.07
N VAL A 130 20.33 -4.58 -33.13
CA VAL A 130 21.38 -3.92 -32.35
C VAL A 130 21.33 -4.49 -30.95
N LEU A 131 22.44 -5.08 -30.52
CA LEU A 131 22.62 -5.50 -29.13
C LEU A 131 22.48 -4.27 -28.21
N PRO A 132 21.80 -4.38 -27.07
CA PRO A 132 21.68 -3.25 -26.17
C PRO A 132 23.03 -2.82 -25.64
N THR A 133 23.21 -1.50 -25.58
CA THR A 133 24.45 -0.89 -25.12
C THR A 133 24.16 0.10 -23.99
N PRO A 134 24.97 0.15 -22.93
CA PRO A 134 24.79 1.10 -21.85
C PRO A 134 24.71 2.56 -22.35
N ASP A 135 23.66 3.28 -21.99
CA ASP A 135 23.59 4.73 -22.25
C ASP A 135 24.75 5.43 -21.51
N PRO A 136 25.72 6.03 -22.22
CA PRO A 136 26.89 6.61 -21.58
C PRO A 136 26.57 7.80 -20.67
N ILE A 137 25.42 8.46 -20.83
CA ILE A 137 24.98 9.54 -19.95
C ILE A 137 24.59 8.99 -18.58
N ILE A 138 23.90 7.85 -18.55
CA ILE A 138 23.43 7.22 -17.31
C ILE A 138 24.56 6.39 -16.69
N TYR A 139 25.20 5.51 -17.47
CA TYR A 139 26.17 4.56 -16.92
C TYR A 139 27.48 5.19 -16.45
N ASN A 140 27.78 6.42 -16.88
CA ASN A 140 28.92 7.20 -16.35
C ASN A 140 28.49 8.26 -15.30
N SER A 141 27.23 8.24 -14.88
CA SER A 141 26.67 9.20 -13.91
C SER A 141 27.05 8.85 -12.48
N THR A 142 27.36 9.86 -11.68
CA THR A 142 27.50 9.74 -10.22
C THR A 142 26.17 9.89 -9.47
N ASN A 143 25.05 10.01 -10.18
CA ASN A 143 23.71 10.08 -9.58
C ASN A 143 23.06 8.70 -9.60
N ALA A 144 22.27 8.40 -8.57
CA ALA A 144 21.48 7.18 -8.53
C ALA A 144 20.45 7.13 -9.69
N PHE A 145 20.25 5.92 -10.22
CA PHE A 145 19.24 5.59 -11.20
C PHE A 145 18.29 4.52 -10.62
N PRO A 146 16.97 4.68 -10.71
CA PRO A 146 16.29 5.93 -11.07
C PRO A 146 16.56 7.02 -10.02
N ALA A 147 16.44 8.28 -10.44
CA ALA A 147 16.61 9.42 -9.52
C ALA A 147 15.45 9.54 -8.51
N LYS A 148 14.27 9.04 -8.84
CA LYS A 148 13.08 8.96 -8.00
C LYS A 148 12.63 7.52 -7.86
N LEU A 149 12.03 7.18 -6.72
CA LEU A 149 11.47 5.85 -6.45
C LEU A 149 10.05 5.67 -7.01
N TYR A 150 9.55 6.67 -7.73
CA TYR A 150 8.29 6.56 -8.45
C TYR A 150 8.28 7.44 -9.71
N ALA A 151 7.41 7.07 -10.65
CA ALA A 151 7.00 7.90 -11.78
C ALA A 151 5.47 7.88 -11.89
N SER A 152 4.83 9.03 -12.12
CA SER A 152 3.39 9.08 -12.36
C SER A 152 3.08 8.90 -13.85
N THR A 153 2.03 8.12 -14.14
CA THR A 153 1.44 8.00 -15.49
C THR A 153 0.11 8.74 -15.60
N GLY A 154 -0.17 9.64 -14.66
CA GLY A 154 -1.39 10.44 -14.61
C GLY A 154 -2.53 9.80 -13.82
N VAL A 155 -3.64 10.53 -13.76
CA VAL A 155 -4.91 10.06 -13.24
C VAL A 155 -5.73 9.53 -14.41
N GLN A 156 -6.20 8.31 -14.29
CA GLN A 156 -7.05 7.63 -15.26
C GLN A 156 -8.49 7.61 -14.75
N SER A 157 -9.46 7.58 -15.64
CA SER A 157 -10.88 7.54 -15.30
C SER A 157 -11.43 6.17 -15.63
N PHE A 158 -11.83 5.41 -14.61
CA PHE A 158 -12.57 4.17 -14.81
C PHE A 158 -14.03 4.43 -14.52
N ARG A 159 -14.88 4.62 -15.54
CA ARG A 159 -16.33 4.79 -15.32
C ARG A 159 -16.67 5.93 -14.35
N GLY A 160 -15.86 6.99 -14.39
CA GLY A 160 -15.92 8.16 -13.52
C GLY A 160 -15.18 8.03 -12.18
N TYR A 161 -14.64 6.86 -11.83
CA TYR A 161 -13.73 6.70 -10.69
C TYR A 161 -12.33 7.17 -11.07
N GLN A 162 -11.75 8.07 -10.28
CA GLN A 162 -10.45 8.69 -10.59
C GLN A 162 -9.32 7.89 -9.93
N ILE A 163 -8.47 7.26 -10.74
CA ILE A 163 -7.41 6.35 -10.29
C ILE A 163 -6.04 6.94 -10.65
N LEU A 164 -5.26 7.30 -9.64
CA LEU A 164 -3.85 7.66 -9.84
C LEU A 164 -3.04 6.40 -10.14
N THR A 165 -2.40 6.36 -11.31
CA THR A 165 -1.48 5.28 -11.67
C THR A 165 -0.04 5.72 -11.49
N LEU A 166 0.73 4.93 -10.74
CA LEU A 166 2.15 5.15 -10.48
C LEU A 166 2.97 3.91 -10.87
N LYS A 167 4.20 4.14 -11.32
CA LYS A 167 5.26 3.12 -11.36
C LYS A 167 6.14 3.28 -10.13
N LEU A 168 6.18 2.29 -9.24
CA LEU A 168 7.03 2.25 -8.06
C LEU A 168 8.33 1.52 -8.37
N GLN A 169 9.46 2.05 -7.90
CA GLN A 169 10.80 1.61 -8.26
C GLN A 169 11.64 1.33 -6.99
N PRO A 170 11.54 0.11 -6.42
CA PRO A 170 12.13 -0.23 -5.14
C PRO A 170 13.66 -0.46 -5.18
N VAL A 171 14.29 -0.42 -6.35
CA VAL A 171 15.73 -0.65 -6.53
C VAL A 171 16.42 0.61 -7.06
N GLN A 172 17.55 0.98 -6.46
CA GLN A 172 18.42 2.06 -6.93
C GLN A 172 19.82 1.54 -7.24
N TYR A 173 20.37 2.04 -8.34
CA TYR A 173 21.69 1.72 -8.87
C TYR A 173 22.55 2.98 -8.96
N LEU A 174 23.78 2.95 -8.47
CA LEU A 174 24.77 4.01 -8.68
C LEU A 174 25.80 3.56 -9.73
N PRO A 175 25.71 4.06 -10.98
CA PRO A 175 26.41 3.43 -12.09
C PRO A 175 27.94 3.47 -12.03
N THR A 176 28.52 4.55 -11.51
CA THR A 176 29.99 4.69 -11.47
C THR A 176 30.69 3.78 -10.48
N THR A 177 30.01 3.38 -9.40
CA THR A 177 30.56 2.48 -8.38
C THR A 177 30.00 1.06 -8.51
N GLY A 178 28.87 0.91 -9.20
CA GLY A 178 28.15 -0.34 -9.29
C GLY A 178 27.38 -0.68 -8.02
N GLU A 179 27.21 0.27 -7.09
CA GLU A 179 26.44 0.06 -5.86
C GLU A 179 24.96 -0.11 -6.16
N LEU A 180 24.33 -1.10 -5.52
CA LEU A 180 22.93 -1.41 -5.66
C LEU A 180 22.26 -1.44 -4.28
N TRP A 181 21.08 -0.85 -4.17
CA TRP A 181 20.26 -0.88 -2.97
C TRP A 181 18.84 -1.25 -3.33
N TYR A 182 18.13 -1.88 -2.40
CA TYR A 182 16.68 -1.98 -2.47
C TYR A 182 16.04 -1.45 -1.18
N TYR A 183 14.75 -1.16 -1.29
CA TYR A 183 13.90 -0.74 -0.19
C TYR A 183 12.85 -1.82 0.04
N SER A 184 12.84 -2.42 1.24
CA SER A 184 11.87 -3.47 1.58
C SER A 184 10.43 -2.97 1.67
N LYS A 185 10.25 -1.64 1.80
CA LYS A 185 8.94 -1.00 1.89
C LYS A 185 8.96 0.38 1.23
N LEU A 186 7.92 0.71 0.48
CA LEU A 186 7.61 2.06 0.02
C LEU A 186 6.19 2.42 0.51
N VAL A 187 6.08 3.53 1.24
CA VAL A 187 4.80 4.08 1.69
C VAL A 187 4.48 5.27 0.81
N VAL A 188 3.45 5.13 -0.03
CA VAL A 188 2.98 6.17 -0.94
C VAL A 188 1.96 7.02 -0.21
N THR A 189 2.31 8.28 0.04
CA THR A 189 1.37 9.30 0.50
C THR A 189 0.88 10.13 -0.67
N VAL A 190 -0.44 10.19 -0.88
CA VAL A 190 -1.07 11.06 -1.90
C VAL A 190 -1.81 12.17 -1.17
N ASN A 191 -1.37 13.41 -1.38
CA ASN A 191 -2.10 14.59 -0.93
C ASN A 191 -3.03 15.04 -2.06
N THR A 192 -4.31 15.19 -1.76
CA THR A 192 -5.33 15.60 -2.74
C THR A 192 -5.89 16.97 -2.43
N ILE A 193 -6.31 17.68 -3.48
CA ILE A 193 -7.05 18.93 -3.40
C ILE A 193 -8.44 18.77 -4.02
N GLU A 194 -9.44 19.45 -3.46
CA GLU A 194 -10.79 19.49 -4.02
C GLU A 194 -10.81 20.18 -5.38
N ILE A 195 -11.61 19.66 -6.30
CA ILE A 195 -11.92 20.26 -7.59
C ILE A 195 -13.42 20.56 -7.69
N ASP A 196 -13.76 21.68 -8.31
CA ASP A 196 -15.15 22.16 -8.40
C ASP A 196 -16.07 21.26 -9.26
N ASN A 197 -15.51 20.27 -9.96
CA ASN A 197 -16.24 19.42 -10.90
C ASN A 197 -16.25 17.96 -10.43
N ALA A 198 -17.46 17.42 -10.25
CA ALA A 198 -17.69 15.99 -10.16
C ALA A 198 -17.22 15.27 -11.44
N PRO A 199 -16.70 14.03 -11.34
CA PRO A 199 -16.43 13.20 -12.51
C PRO A 199 -17.68 13.05 -13.38
N SER A 200 -17.57 13.43 -14.65
CA SER A 200 -18.74 13.59 -15.53
C SER A 200 -19.38 12.27 -15.96
N LEU A 201 -18.61 11.18 -15.93
CA LEU A 201 -18.99 9.83 -16.37
C LEU A 201 -19.30 8.86 -15.21
N TYR A 202 -19.40 9.35 -13.98
CA TYR A 202 -19.78 8.52 -12.84
C TYR A 202 -21.28 8.18 -12.87
N ARG A 203 -21.60 6.88 -12.92
CA ARG A 203 -22.99 6.38 -13.01
C ARG A 203 -23.51 5.70 -11.74
N GLY A 204 -22.67 5.47 -10.73
CA GLY A 204 -23.09 4.86 -9.45
C GLY A 204 -23.72 3.46 -9.56
N LEU A 205 -23.35 2.66 -10.57
CA LEU A 205 -23.86 1.29 -10.70
C LEU A 205 -23.04 0.31 -9.83
N GLY A 206 -23.71 -0.57 -9.09
CA GLY A 206 -23.02 -1.54 -8.23
C GLY A 206 -22.11 -2.54 -8.97
N GLU A 207 -22.39 -2.82 -10.25
CA GLU A 207 -21.50 -3.64 -11.09
C GLU A 207 -20.19 -2.92 -11.47
N ASP A 208 -20.22 -1.58 -11.56
CA ASP A 208 -19.02 -0.77 -11.79
C ASP A 208 -18.16 -0.76 -10.52
N GLU A 209 -18.79 -0.64 -9.35
CA GLU A 209 -18.14 -0.75 -8.04
C GLU A 209 -17.48 -2.11 -7.83
N THR A 210 -18.19 -3.20 -8.11
CA THR A 210 -17.65 -4.58 -7.97
C THR A 210 -16.41 -4.76 -8.83
N GLU A 211 -16.42 -4.21 -10.05
CA GLU A 211 -15.27 -4.28 -10.95
C GLU A 211 -14.10 -3.38 -10.50
N LEU A 212 -14.39 -2.24 -9.89
CA LEU A 212 -13.37 -1.33 -9.36
C LEU A 212 -12.65 -1.91 -8.15
N GLN A 213 -13.35 -2.64 -7.26
CA GLN A 213 -12.76 -3.23 -6.05
C GLN A 213 -11.52 -4.08 -6.36
N ALA A 214 -11.57 -4.86 -7.44
CA ALA A 214 -10.46 -5.70 -7.89
C ALA A 214 -9.36 -4.94 -8.67
N ARG A 215 -9.47 -3.62 -8.85
CA ARG A 215 -8.57 -2.81 -9.69
C ARG A 215 -7.72 -1.82 -8.91
N VAL A 216 -8.03 -1.54 -7.64
CA VAL A 216 -7.39 -0.47 -6.87
C VAL A 216 -6.79 -1.02 -5.57
N ASP A 217 -5.70 -0.41 -5.14
CA ASP A 217 -4.92 -0.86 -3.98
C ASP A 217 -5.49 -0.33 -2.65
N ASN A 218 -6.57 0.46 -2.70
CA ASN A 218 -7.23 1.11 -1.58
C ASN A 218 -8.77 1.15 -1.77
N PRO A 219 -9.44 -0.01 -1.85
CA PRO A 219 -10.86 -0.12 -2.17
C PRO A 219 -11.78 0.52 -1.11
N GLU A 220 -11.30 0.83 0.09
CA GLU A 220 -12.08 1.49 1.13
C GLU A 220 -12.59 2.88 0.72
N ILE A 221 -11.90 3.55 -0.20
CA ILE A 221 -12.25 4.89 -0.72
C ILE A 221 -13.50 4.86 -1.61
N ILE A 222 -13.93 3.70 -2.08
CA ILE A 222 -15.14 3.54 -2.89
C ILE A 222 -16.38 4.11 -2.19
N THR A 223 -16.43 4.01 -0.87
CA THR A 223 -17.55 4.50 -0.06
C THR A 223 -17.79 6.01 -0.19
N ASP A 224 -16.75 6.79 -0.50
CA ASP A 224 -16.86 8.23 -0.77
C ASP A 224 -17.76 8.51 -1.98
N TYR A 225 -17.68 7.68 -3.03
CA TYR A 225 -18.45 7.83 -4.27
C TYR A 225 -19.93 7.47 -4.10
N GLN A 226 -20.25 6.55 -3.19
CA GLN A 226 -21.63 6.06 -2.98
C GLN A 226 -22.57 7.18 -2.53
N SER A 227 -22.05 8.17 -1.81
CA SER A 227 -22.84 9.30 -1.30
C SER A 227 -23.30 10.29 -2.39
N TYR A 228 -22.74 10.19 -3.60
CA TYR A 228 -22.98 11.10 -4.72
C TYR A 228 -23.59 10.42 -5.97
N GLY A 229 -23.91 9.12 -5.90
CA GLY A 229 -24.39 8.33 -7.03
C GLY A 229 -25.66 8.89 -7.67
N ARG A 230 -25.64 9.09 -8.99
CA ARG A 230 -26.86 9.08 -9.82
C ARG A 230 -27.30 7.62 -9.95
N THR A 231 -28.55 7.31 -9.70
CA THR A 231 -29.11 6.01 -10.09
C THR A 231 -29.36 6.05 -11.61
N GLY A 232 -28.33 5.76 -12.40
CA GLY A 232 -28.52 5.52 -13.82
C GLY A 232 -29.49 4.34 -14.02
N ASP A 233 -30.45 4.46 -14.92
CA ASP A 233 -31.29 3.32 -15.31
C ASP A 233 -30.49 2.45 -16.29
N LYS A 234 -30.20 1.21 -15.91
CA LYS A 234 -29.62 0.22 -16.84
C LYS A 234 -30.71 -0.32 -17.75
N SER A 235 -30.66 0.06 -19.03
CA SER A 235 -31.64 -0.34 -20.05
C SER A 235 -31.16 -1.52 -20.88
N TYR A 236 -29.91 -1.51 -21.35
CA TYR A 236 -29.32 -2.59 -22.15
C TYR A 236 -27.79 -2.62 -22.03
N ASP A 237 -27.17 -3.73 -22.43
CA ASP A 237 -25.74 -4.01 -22.23
C ASP A 237 -24.87 -3.68 -23.46
N LEU A 238 -25.33 -4.04 -24.66
CA LEU A 238 -24.59 -3.92 -25.92
C LEU A 238 -25.24 -2.92 -26.88
N LEU A 239 -24.47 -1.93 -27.32
CA LEU A 239 -24.83 -1.04 -28.42
C LEU A 239 -24.16 -1.51 -29.72
N ILE A 240 -24.94 -1.87 -30.74
CA ILE A 240 -24.44 -2.11 -32.09
C ILE A 240 -24.61 -0.82 -32.90
N VAL A 241 -23.51 -0.19 -33.30
CA VAL A 241 -23.53 1.00 -34.16
C VAL A 241 -23.20 0.61 -35.59
N THR A 242 -24.11 0.82 -36.53
CA THR A 242 -23.94 0.39 -37.93
C THR A 242 -24.57 1.37 -38.93
N THR A 243 -24.57 1.05 -40.21
CA THR A 243 -25.27 1.83 -41.24
C THR A 243 -26.72 1.36 -41.36
N SER A 244 -27.62 2.24 -41.79
CA SER A 244 -29.03 1.88 -42.05
C SER A 244 -29.20 0.75 -43.07
N THR A 245 -28.23 0.57 -43.97
CA THR A 245 -28.24 -0.51 -44.96
C THR A 245 -27.92 -1.87 -44.32
N MET A 246 -27.05 -1.90 -43.30
CA MET A 246 -26.58 -3.13 -42.65
C MET A 246 -27.35 -3.47 -41.37
N ALA A 247 -28.12 -2.54 -40.79
CA ALA A 247 -28.84 -2.74 -39.53
C ALA A 247 -29.60 -4.08 -39.44
N ASN A 248 -30.35 -4.45 -40.49
CA ASN A 248 -31.10 -5.71 -40.50
C ASN A 248 -30.21 -6.98 -40.47
N ALA A 249 -28.98 -6.91 -40.96
CA ALA A 249 -28.05 -8.03 -40.92
C ALA A 249 -27.66 -8.41 -39.49
N PHE A 250 -27.63 -7.43 -38.57
CA PHE A 250 -27.30 -7.62 -37.15
C PHE A 250 -28.49 -8.07 -36.29
N GLN A 251 -29.72 -8.05 -36.81
CA GLN A 251 -30.91 -8.46 -36.05
C GLN A 251 -30.81 -9.88 -35.45
N PRO A 252 -30.31 -10.91 -36.17
CA PRO A 252 -30.16 -12.25 -35.59
C PRO A 252 -29.19 -12.31 -34.40
N LEU A 253 -28.15 -11.46 -34.40
CA LEU A 253 -27.20 -11.37 -33.29
C LEU A 253 -27.86 -10.72 -32.07
N LYS A 254 -28.58 -9.60 -32.27
CA LYS A 254 -29.41 -8.98 -31.22
C LYS A 254 -30.41 -9.98 -30.63
N ASP A 255 -31.16 -10.68 -31.48
CA ASP A 255 -32.16 -11.66 -31.02
C ASP A 255 -31.53 -12.78 -30.16
N TYR A 256 -30.34 -13.25 -30.55
CA TYR A 256 -29.58 -14.23 -29.77
C TYR A 256 -29.14 -13.66 -28.42
N HIS A 257 -28.55 -12.46 -28.41
CA HIS A 257 -28.09 -11.81 -27.19
C HIS A 257 -29.22 -11.50 -26.21
N ASP A 258 -30.33 -10.93 -26.69
CA ASP A 258 -31.52 -10.66 -25.88
C ASP A 258 -32.05 -11.95 -25.23
N THR A 259 -32.02 -13.07 -25.96
CA THR A 259 -32.44 -14.38 -25.44
C THR A 259 -31.45 -14.96 -24.40
N ASN A 260 -30.19 -14.55 -24.44
CA ASN A 260 -29.11 -15.02 -23.56
C ASN A 260 -28.70 -13.97 -22.50
N GLY A 261 -29.55 -12.97 -22.24
CA GLY A 261 -29.36 -12.03 -21.14
C GLY A 261 -28.35 -10.91 -21.39
N ILE A 262 -27.98 -10.67 -22.65
CA ILE A 262 -27.21 -9.50 -23.06
C ILE A 262 -28.17 -8.61 -23.84
N LEU A 263 -28.83 -7.69 -23.14
CA LEU A 263 -29.80 -6.81 -23.80
C LEU A 263 -29.04 -5.94 -24.82
N THR A 264 -29.50 -5.94 -26.06
CA THR A 264 -28.75 -5.34 -27.18
C THR A 264 -29.60 -4.34 -27.92
N GLU A 265 -29.09 -3.19 -28.34
CA GLU A 265 -29.80 -2.30 -29.27
C GLU A 265 -28.97 -2.04 -30.54
N ILE A 266 -29.66 -1.85 -31.67
CA ILE A 266 -29.02 -1.56 -32.97
C ILE A 266 -29.36 -0.13 -33.36
N HIS A 267 -28.33 0.71 -33.45
CA HIS A 267 -28.48 2.12 -33.77
C HIS A 267 -27.68 2.45 -35.04
N THR A 268 -28.23 3.33 -35.88
CA THR A 268 -27.63 3.64 -37.17
C THR A 268 -26.94 4.99 -37.20
N THR A 269 -25.97 5.16 -38.10
CA THR A 269 -25.34 6.48 -38.37
C THR A 269 -26.35 7.55 -38.79
N ASP A 270 -27.50 7.17 -39.36
CA ASP A 270 -28.58 8.13 -39.68
C ASP A 270 -29.32 8.61 -38.41
N GLU A 271 -29.46 7.74 -37.41
CA GLU A 271 -30.06 8.07 -36.11
C GLU A 271 -29.12 8.91 -35.25
N ILE A 272 -27.82 8.63 -35.31
CA ILE A 272 -26.76 9.45 -34.71
C ILE A 272 -26.66 10.81 -35.45
N GLY A 273 -26.91 10.80 -36.75
CA GLY A 273 -26.82 11.98 -37.63
C GLY A 273 -25.45 12.16 -38.29
N SER A 274 -24.49 11.27 -38.01
CA SER A 274 -23.13 11.29 -38.53
C SER A 274 -22.46 9.92 -38.38
N ALA A 275 -21.40 9.71 -39.14
CA ALA A 275 -20.48 8.59 -38.99
C ALA A 275 -19.07 9.03 -38.57
N LEU A 276 -18.88 10.31 -38.26
CA LEU A 276 -17.58 10.82 -37.81
C LEU A 276 -17.25 10.27 -36.41
N PRO A 277 -15.98 9.94 -36.13
CA PRO A 277 -15.59 9.33 -34.86
C PRO A 277 -16.03 10.13 -33.63
N ASP A 278 -15.94 11.46 -33.67
CA ASP A 278 -16.30 12.32 -32.53
C ASP A 278 -17.81 12.27 -32.24
N ASP A 279 -18.64 12.33 -33.28
CA ASP A 279 -20.10 12.25 -33.14
C ASP A 279 -20.54 10.86 -32.64
N VAL A 280 -19.89 9.79 -33.12
CA VAL A 280 -20.14 8.42 -32.67
C VAL A 280 -19.72 8.23 -31.20
N ARG A 281 -18.53 8.74 -30.81
CA ARG A 281 -18.05 8.69 -29.42
C ARG A 281 -18.95 9.48 -28.47
N ASP A 282 -19.38 10.68 -28.87
CA ASP A 282 -20.33 11.49 -28.10
C ASP A 282 -21.67 10.77 -27.92
N TYR A 283 -22.13 10.07 -28.96
CA TYR A 283 -23.33 9.24 -28.88
C TYR A 283 -23.15 8.07 -27.90
N ILE A 284 -22.03 7.36 -27.97
CA ILE A 284 -21.69 6.28 -27.04
C ILE A 284 -21.66 6.81 -25.60
N ARG A 285 -21.07 7.98 -25.36
CA ARG A 285 -21.06 8.64 -24.04
C ARG A 285 -22.46 8.90 -23.50
N ASP A 286 -23.36 9.38 -24.35
CA ASP A 286 -24.77 9.59 -23.99
C ASP A 286 -25.50 8.28 -23.67
N ARG A 287 -25.30 7.22 -24.46
CA ARG A 287 -25.86 5.88 -24.17
C ARG A 287 -25.26 5.25 -22.92
N TYR A 288 -23.95 5.42 -22.69
CA TYR A 288 -23.26 4.96 -21.49
C TYR A 288 -23.89 5.56 -20.23
N LEU A 289 -24.12 6.88 -20.22
CA LEU A 289 -24.71 7.60 -19.10
C LEU A 289 -26.20 7.30 -18.88
N ASN A 290 -26.98 7.23 -19.96
CA ASN A 290 -28.45 7.16 -19.86
C ASN A 290 -29.03 5.75 -19.93
N ASP A 291 -28.31 4.80 -20.53
CA ASP A 291 -28.78 3.43 -20.73
C ASP A 291 -27.92 2.37 -20.03
N GLY A 292 -26.78 2.75 -19.46
CA GLY A 292 -25.95 1.82 -18.69
C GLY A 292 -25.15 0.82 -19.54
N ILE A 293 -24.90 1.11 -20.83
CA ILE A 293 -24.19 0.19 -21.72
C ILE A 293 -22.78 -0.14 -21.20
N ARG A 294 -22.31 -1.33 -21.55
CA ARG A 294 -20.98 -1.86 -21.20
C ARG A 294 -20.16 -2.27 -22.42
N TYR A 295 -20.82 -2.53 -23.54
CA TYR A 295 -20.19 -3.01 -24.76
C TYR A 295 -20.65 -2.19 -25.97
N VAL A 296 -19.74 -2.01 -26.91
CA VAL A 296 -20.03 -1.40 -28.22
C VAL A 296 -19.48 -2.29 -29.32
N LEU A 297 -20.34 -2.64 -30.28
CA LEU A 297 -19.93 -3.28 -31.53
C LEU A 297 -20.05 -2.25 -32.67
N ILE A 298 -18.91 -1.83 -33.22
CA ILE A 298 -18.89 -1.06 -34.47
C ILE A 298 -19.17 -2.01 -35.63
N GLY A 299 -20.42 -2.03 -36.08
CA GLY A 299 -20.94 -2.87 -37.14
C GLY A 299 -20.65 -2.35 -38.54
N ALA A 300 -19.43 -1.89 -38.80
CA ALA A 300 -19.00 -1.41 -40.11
C ALA A 300 -17.47 -1.41 -40.28
N ASP A 301 -17.04 -1.46 -41.53
CA ASP A 301 -15.66 -1.19 -41.94
C ASP A 301 -15.27 0.30 -41.71
N ASP A 302 -13.98 0.57 -41.64
CA ASP A 302 -13.38 1.87 -41.35
C ASP A 302 -13.80 2.95 -42.37
N ASN A 303 -13.97 2.58 -43.63
CA ASN A 303 -14.44 3.51 -44.66
C ASN A 303 -15.90 3.98 -44.47
N LEU A 304 -16.69 3.32 -43.62
CA LEU A 304 -18.09 3.64 -43.33
C LEU A 304 -18.26 4.26 -41.94
N ILE A 305 -17.58 3.71 -40.92
CA ILE A 305 -17.48 4.28 -39.58
C ILE A 305 -15.98 4.27 -39.22
N PRO A 306 -15.27 5.38 -39.50
CA PRO A 306 -13.83 5.45 -39.30
C PRO A 306 -13.44 5.25 -37.84
N ALA A 307 -12.34 4.54 -37.62
CA ALA A 307 -11.62 4.59 -36.35
C ALA A 307 -10.96 5.97 -36.18
N LYS A 308 -10.49 6.27 -34.96
CA LYS A 308 -9.68 7.46 -34.75
C LYS A 308 -8.24 7.15 -35.08
N ASP A 309 -7.60 8.03 -35.84
CA ASP A 309 -6.16 8.01 -36.09
C ASP A 309 -5.43 8.68 -34.93
N LEU A 310 -4.64 7.91 -34.18
CA LEU A 310 -3.79 8.44 -33.11
C LEU A 310 -2.33 8.55 -33.55
N TYR A 311 -1.64 9.50 -32.95
CA TYR A 311 -0.20 9.67 -33.06
C TYR A 311 0.52 8.89 -31.96
N VAL A 312 1.59 8.20 -32.33
CA VAL A 312 2.43 7.50 -31.34
C VAL A 312 3.87 7.36 -31.81
N LYS A 313 4.79 7.42 -30.85
CA LYS A 313 6.20 7.10 -31.04
C LYS A 313 6.53 5.73 -30.48
N SER A 314 7.37 5.00 -31.20
CA SER A 314 7.97 3.76 -30.70
C SER A 314 8.90 4.04 -29.51
N TYR A 315 9.93 4.87 -29.70
CA TYR A 315 10.86 5.30 -28.65
C TYR A 315 11.51 6.63 -29.06
N PRO A 316 12.24 7.33 -28.18
CA PRO A 316 12.90 8.60 -28.53
C PRO A 316 13.82 8.47 -29.76
N GLY A 317 13.47 9.16 -30.85
CA GLY A 317 14.20 9.12 -32.12
C GLY A 317 13.92 7.88 -32.99
N GLY A 318 12.95 7.04 -32.61
CA GLY A 318 12.51 5.88 -33.37
C GLY A 318 11.47 6.20 -34.45
N TYR A 319 10.65 5.20 -34.77
CA TYR A 319 9.50 5.31 -35.65
C TYR A 319 8.40 6.17 -35.02
N GLU A 320 7.75 6.97 -35.87
CA GLU A 320 6.55 7.75 -35.55
C GLU A 320 5.42 7.26 -36.45
N GLU A 321 4.25 7.03 -35.87
CA GLU A 321 3.01 6.76 -36.58
C GLU A 321 2.07 7.94 -36.38
N TYR A 322 1.51 8.46 -37.47
CA TYR A 322 0.60 9.60 -37.48
C TYR A 322 -0.85 9.20 -37.70
N SER A 323 -1.07 7.96 -38.12
CA SER A 323 -2.38 7.40 -38.45
C SER A 323 -2.46 5.99 -37.89
N MET A 324 -2.40 5.85 -36.56
CA MET A 324 -2.67 4.58 -35.89
C MET A 324 -4.19 4.42 -35.75
N PRO A 325 -4.85 3.56 -36.54
CA PRO A 325 -6.29 3.37 -36.41
C PRO A 325 -6.58 2.66 -35.09
N THR A 326 -7.47 3.23 -34.29
CA THR A 326 -7.87 2.62 -33.03
C THR A 326 -9.34 2.81 -32.71
N ASP A 327 -9.95 1.74 -32.24
CA ASP A 327 -11.28 1.73 -31.63
C ASP A 327 -11.22 2.00 -30.12
N LEU A 328 -10.01 2.13 -29.53
CA LEU A 328 -9.84 2.60 -28.15
C LEU A 328 -10.57 3.93 -27.91
N TYR A 329 -10.57 4.81 -28.91
CA TYR A 329 -11.26 6.09 -28.86
C TYR A 329 -12.78 5.97 -28.61
N PHE A 330 -13.40 4.86 -29.04
CA PHE A 330 -14.80 4.59 -28.75
C PHE A 330 -15.03 3.94 -27.37
N GLY A 331 -13.98 3.45 -26.72
CA GLY A 331 -14.02 2.79 -25.42
C GLY A 331 -13.69 3.71 -24.25
N CYS A 332 -12.66 4.55 -24.41
CA CYS A 332 -12.28 5.61 -23.48
C CYS A 332 -13.11 6.86 -23.80
N LEU A 333 -14.00 7.26 -22.91
CA LEU A 333 -15.01 8.29 -23.16
C LEU A 333 -14.67 9.62 -22.47
N ASP A 334 -13.67 9.65 -21.60
CA ASP A 334 -13.16 10.86 -20.94
C ASP A 334 -12.11 11.61 -21.79
N GLY A 335 -11.95 12.90 -21.55
CA GLY A 335 -10.96 13.73 -22.22
C GLY A 335 -11.19 14.03 -23.71
N THR A 336 -10.42 15.01 -24.21
CA THR A 336 -10.54 15.49 -25.59
C THR A 336 -9.76 14.66 -26.60
N TYR A 337 -8.67 13.99 -26.18
CA TYR A 337 -7.72 13.30 -27.06
C TYR A 337 -7.07 14.20 -28.13
N ASN A 338 -7.23 15.52 -27.99
CA ASN A 338 -6.61 16.57 -28.80
C ASN A 338 -6.77 17.90 -28.06
N TYR A 339 -6.12 18.02 -26.91
CA TYR A 339 -6.28 19.19 -26.03
C TYR A 339 -5.59 20.42 -26.63
N ASP A 340 -4.44 20.23 -27.28
CA ASP A 340 -3.69 21.35 -27.85
C ASP A 340 -4.22 21.81 -29.22
N GLY A 341 -5.11 21.02 -29.84
CA GLY A 341 -5.82 21.35 -31.06
C GLY A 341 -4.97 21.17 -32.32
N ASP A 342 -3.90 20.39 -32.27
CA ASP A 342 -3.05 20.10 -33.42
C ASP A 342 -3.58 18.89 -34.24
N SER A 343 -2.74 18.33 -35.12
CA SER A 343 -3.11 17.19 -35.97
C SER A 343 -2.71 15.81 -35.43
N GLN A 344 -2.02 15.76 -34.30
CA GLN A 344 -1.46 14.57 -33.66
C GLN A 344 -2.35 14.20 -32.47
N TRP A 345 -3.41 13.42 -32.72
CA TRP A 345 -4.35 13.04 -31.66
C TRP A 345 -3.75 11.98 -30.73
N GLY A 346 -4.14 11.99 -29.46
CA GLY A 346 -3.77 10.93 -28.52
C GLY A 346 -2.36 11.07 -27.94
N GLU A 347 -1.78 12.28 -27.99
CA GLU A 347 -0.49 12.56 -27.36
C GLU A 347 -0.57 12.55 -25.82
N PRO A 348 0.55 12.35 -25.10
CA PRO A 348 0.58 12.46 -23.64
C PRO A 348 0.27 13.85 -23.06
N ASN A 349 -0.09 14.82 -23.90
CA ASN A 349 -0.53 16.17 -23.54
C ASN A 349 -1.92 16.51 -24.10
N ASP A 350 -2.66 15.49 -24.56
CA ASP A 350 -3.98 15.63 -25.17
C ASP A 350 -5.17 15.26 -24.27
N GLY A 351 -4.88 14.86 -23.04
CA GLY A 351 -5.90 14.63 -22.03
C GLY A 351 -6.43 15.91 -21.39
N ASP A 352 -7.27 15.72 -20.39
CA ASP A 352 -7.89 16.84 -19.68
C ASP A 352 -6.84 17.77 -19.05
N GLY A 353 -7.03 19.08 -19.25
CA GLY A 353 -6.10 20.10 -18.76
C GLY A 353 -4.71 20.07 -19.41
N GLY A 354 -4.51 19.32 -20.50
CA GLY A 354 -3.22 19.13 -21.16
C GLY A 354 -2.34 18.05 -20.52
N GLY A 355 -2.95 17.15 -19.73
CA GLY A 355 -2.31 15.94 -19.21
C GLY A 355 -2.28 14.80 -20.23
N ASP A 356 -1.90 13.60 -19.77
CA ASP A 356 -1.95 12.39 -20.59
C ASP A 356 -3.40 12.04 -20.94
N VAL A 357 -3.61 11.42 -22.09
CA VAL A 357 -4.95 10.93 -22.45
C VAL A 357 -5.38 9.83 -21.50
N ASP A 358 -6.68 9.78 -21.24
CA ASP A 358 -7.26 8.68 -20.48
C ASP A 358 -7.27 7.42 -21.35
N LEU A 359 -6.68 6.34 -20.84
CA LEU A 359 -6.48 5.07 -21.55
C LEU A 359 -7.35 3.95 -21.00
N VAL A 360 -8.06 4.20 -19.90
CA VAL A 360 -8.97 3.25 -19.28
C VAL A 360 -10.34 3.35 -19.95
N ALA A 361 -10.99 2.22 -20.22
CA ALA A 361 -12.24 2.23 -20.98
C ALA A 361 -13.49 2.23 -20.07
N GLU A 362 -14.46 3.08 -20.42
CA GLU A 362 -15.81 3.02 -19.89
C GLU A 362 -16.59 1.82 -20.44
N VAL A 363 -16.39 1.53 -21.73
CA VAL A 363 -17.08 0.46 -22.49
C VAL A 363 -16.09 -0.37 -23.30
N TYR A 364 -16.38 -1.66 -23.45
CA TYR A 364 -15.54 -2.59 -24.22
C TYR A 364 -15.95 -2.62 -25.68
N VAL A 365 -14.99 -2.39 -26.58
CA VAL A 365 -15.26 -2.20 -28.01
C VAL A 365 -14.78 -3.40 -28.82
N GLY A 366 -15.60 -3.80 -29.80
CA GLY A 366 -15.19 -4.65 -30.91
C GLY A 366 -15.74 -4.11 -32.23
N ARG A 367 -15.21 -4.60 -33.34
CA ARG A 367 -15.59 -4.18 -34.68
C ARG A 367 -15.96 -5.38 -35.54
N ALA A 368 -17.09 -5.29 -36.24
CA ALA A 368 -17.39 -6.10 -37.40
C ALA A 368 -17.00 -5.28 -38.64
N PRO A 369 -15.84 -5.54 -39.27
CA PRO A 369 -15.28 -4.67 -40.32
C PRO A 369 -15.99 -4.87 -41.68
N ALA A 370 -17.33 -4.83 -41.68
CA ALA A 370 -18.17 -5.11 -42.82
C ALA A 370 -18.35 -3.87 -43.70
N GLY A 371 -17.96 -3.98 -44.98
CA GLY A 371 -18.18 -2.96 -45.99
C GLY A 371 -19.55 -3.07 -46.67
N ASP A 372 -20.23 -4.21 -46.53
CA ASP A 372 -21.58 -4.42 -47.08
C ASP A 372 -22.44 -5.42 -46.27
N VAL A 373 -23.69 -5.58 -46.70
CA VAL A 373 -24.68 -6.48 -46.05
C VAL A 373 -24.22 -7.94 -46.05
N THR A 374 -23.53 -8.40 -47.10
CA THR A 374 -23.08 -9.80 -47.19
C THR A 374 -21.99 -10.07 -46.15
N GLU A 375 -21.06 -9.13 -45.99
CA GLU A 375 -20.02 -9.21 -44.97
C GLU A 375 -20.59 -9.11 -43.55
N ALA A 376 -21.59 -8.24 -43.32
CA ALA A 376 -22.29 -8.14 -42.03
C ALA A 376 -23.07 -9.42 -41.69
N GLU A 377 -23.83 -9.98 -42.63
CA GLU A 377 -24.54 -11.26 -42.47
C GLU A 377 -23.56 -12.41 -42.17
N ARG A 378 -22.37 -12.37 -42.80
CA ARG A 378 -21.34 -13.37 -42.57
C ARG A 378 -20.73 -13.24 -41.18
N PHE A 379 -20.38 -12.03 -40.74
CA PHE A 379 -19.92 -11.77 -39.38
C PHE A 379 -20.89 -12.37 -38.36
N VAL A 380 -22.18 -12.02 -38.48
CA VAL A 380 -23.24 -12.49 -37.58
C VAL A 380 -23.37 -14.00 -37.62
N THR A 381 -23.37 -14.60 -38.81
CA THR A 381 -23.46 -16.07 -38.95
C THR A 381 -22.27 -16.78 -38.30
N LYS A 382 -21.06 -16.25 -38.46
CA LYS A 382 -19.84 -16.82 -37.88
C LYS A 382 -19.83 -16.69 -36.35
N THR A 383 -20.19 -15.54 -35.82
CA THR A 383 -20.33 -15.31 -34.38
C THR A 383 -21.38 -16.23 -33.77
N LEU A 384 -22.57 -16.33 -34.36
CA LEU A 384 -23.63 -17.23 -33.90
C LEU A 384 -23.23 -18.70 -34.02
N SER A 385 -22.47 -19.09 -35.06
CA SER A 385 -21.93 -20.44 -35.19
C SER A 385 -21.10 -20.79 -33.96
N TYR A 386 -20.12 -19.96 -33.60
CA TYR A 386 -19.30 -20.17 -32.41
C TYR A 386 -20.12 -20.17 -31.12
N LEU A 387 -21.00 -19.19 -30.91
CA LEU A 387 -21.82 -19.08 -29.70
C LEU A 387 -22.68 -20.34 -29.45
N ASN A 388 -23.13 -21.01 -30.50
CA ASN A 388 -23.91 -22.25 -30.42
C ASN A 388 -23.06 -23.54 -30.38
N ARG A 389 -21.72 -23.45 -30.49
CA ARG A 389 -20.84 -24.63 -30.38
C ARG A 389 -20.81 -25.18 -28.95
N THR A 390 -20.76 -26.50 -28.86
CA THR A 390 -20.66 -27.28 -27.61
C THR A 390 -19.83 -28.56 -27.81
N ASP A 391 -19.12 -28.64 -28.93
CA ASP A 391 -18.34 -29.81 -29.31
C ASP A 391 -16.96 -29.82 -28.61
N PRO A 392 -16.32 -30.99 -28.45
CA PRO A 392 -15.02 -31.11 -27.79
C PRO A 392 -13.87 -30.38 -28.49
N LEU A 393 -14.02 -29.94 -29.75
CA LEU A 393 -12.95 -29.18 -30.42
C LEU A 393 -12.79 -27.78 -29.79
N LEU A 394 -13.67 -27.37 -28.88
CA LEU A 394 -13.53 -26.20 -28.01
C LEU A 394 -12.37 -26.34 -27.00
N GLU A 395 -11.74 -27.51 -26.90
CA GLU A 395 -10.52 -27.71 -26.08
C GLU A 395 -9.24 -27.57 -26.92
N ASN A 396 -9.33 -27.46 -28.25
CA ASN A 396 -8.16 -27.50 -29.14
C ASN A 396 -7.51 -26.13 -29.31
N VAL A 397 -6.31 -25.96 -28.75
CA VAL A 397 -5.49 -24.75 -28.89
C VAL A 397 -4.31 -25.04 -29.82
N LEU A 398 -4.01 -24.12 -30.73
CA LEU A 398 -2.78 -24.16 -31.53
C LEU A 398 -1.89 -22.96 -31.19
N LEU A 399 -0.67 -23.23 -30.74
CA LEU A 399 0.40 -22.26 -30.60
C LEU A 399 1.30 -22.33 -31.84
N ALA A 400 1.30 -21.27 -32.66
CA ALA A 400 2.03 -21.23 -33.93
C ALA A 400 3.14 -20.16 -33.87
N GLY A 401 4.38 -20.61 -33.88
CA GLY A 401 5.57 -19.75 -33.74
C GLY A 401 6.46 -19.80 -34.97
N GLU A 402 6.79 -18.63 -35.52
CA GLU A 402 7.75 -18.51 -36.62
C GLU A 402 9.18 -18.24 -36.11
N TYR A 403 10.17 -18.46 -36.97
CA TYR A 403 11.53 -17.99 -36.74
C TYR A 403 11.57 -16.48 -36.94
N LEU A 404 11.92 -15.72 -35.90
CA LEU A 404 11.93 -14.25 -35.91
C LEU A 404 13.29 -13.71 -36.38
N GLY A 405 14.35 -14.49 -36.19
CA GLY A 405 15.72 -14.09 -36.50
C GLY A 405 16.24 -12.98 -35.59
N PHE A 406 15.69 -12.86 -34.39
CA PHE A 406 16.10 -11.84 -33.42
C PHE A 406 17.45 -12.13 -32.75
N GLY A 407 17.95 -13.36 -32.85
CA GLY A 407 19.02 -13.82 -31.97
C GLY A 407 18.58 -13.87 -30.50
N GLY A 408 19.52 -14.21 -29.62
CA GLY A 408 19.24 -14.31 -28.18
C GLY A 408 18.15 -15.34 -27.85
N VAL A 409 17.37 -15.06 -26.80
CA VAL A 409 16.27 -15.93 -26.36
C VAL A 409 15.03 -15.83 -27.24
N SER A 410 14.92 -14.77 -28.06
CA SER A 410 13.74 -14.52 -28.90
C SER A 410 14.00 -14.80 -30.39
N ASP A 411 15.05 -15.57 -30.70
CA ASP A 411 15.36 -15.96 -32.08
C ASP A 411 14.20 -16.75 -32.73
N TYR A 412 13.43 -17.46 -31.91
CA TYR A 412 12.19 -18.14 -32.28
C TYR A 412 11.06 -17.66 -31.38
N ALA A 413 9.89 -17.45 -31.99
CA ALA A 413 8.66 -17.12 -31.27
C ALA A 413 8.23 -18.19 -30.24
N ALA A 414 8.69 -19.43 -30.43
CA ALA A 414 8.38 -20.59 -29.59
C ALA A 414 8.59 -20.30 -28.10
N ASN A 415 9.72 -19.67 -27.74
CA ASN A 415 10.07 -19.47 -26.33
C ASN A 415 9.08 -18.53 -25.62
N SER A 416 8.54 -17.51 -26.30
CA SER A 416 7.48 -16.65 -25.74
C SER A 416 6.12 -17.34 -25.71
N LEU A 417 5.81 -18.22 -26.67
CA LEU A 417 4.53 -18.94 -26.71
C LEU A 417 4.47 -20.06 -25.67
N GLU A 418 5.60 -20.71 -25.37
CA GLU A 418 5.70 -21.73 -24.32
C GLU A 418 5.41 -21.18 -22.93
N GLU A 419 5.68 -19.90 -22.67
CA GLU A 419 5.32 -19.22 -21.42
C GLU A 419 3.80 -19.03 -21.22
N LEU A 420 3.00 -19.38 -22.23
CA LEU A 420 1.54 -19.37 -22.15
C LEU A 420 0.97 -20.73 -21.78
N ILE A 421 1.78 -21.78 -21.59
CA ILE A 421 1.28 -23.10 -21.21
C ILE A 421 1.45 -23.25 -19.69
N ASP A 422 0.35 -23.45 -18.96
CA ASP A 422 0.32 -23.56 -17.49
C ASP A 422 0.92 -22.35 -16.75
N GLY A 423 1.00 -21.22 -17.45
CA GLY A 423 1.51 -19.97 -16.91
C GLY A 423 3.03 -19.89 -16.81
N SER A 424 3.52 -18.73 -16.35
CA SER A 424 4.94 -18.47 -16.18
C SER A 424 5.19 -17.27 -15.26
N GLY A 425 6.17 -17.40 -14.36
CA GLY A 425 6.74 -16.30 -13.56
C GLY A 425 7.95 -15.63 -14.22
N ALA A 426 8.28 -15.99 -15.47
CA ALA A 426 9.42 -15.42 -16.19
C ALA A 426 9.30 -13.89 -16.29
N ASN A 427 10.46 -13.22 -16.33
CA ASN A 427 10.57 -11.77 -16.44
C ASN A 427 9.98 -10.99 -15.26
N GLY A 428 9.79 -11.62 -14.10
CA GLY A 428 9.43 -10.95 -12.84
C GLY A 428 7.94 -10.64 -12.70
N TYR A 429 7.06 -11.38 -13.38
CA TYR A 429 5.61 -11.29 -13.18
C TYR A 429 4.95 -12.63 -13.55
N ILE A 430 3.86 -12.96 -12.86
CA ILE A 430 3.15 -14.23 -13.00
C ILE A 430 1.95 -14.04 -13.93
N THR A 431 1.70 -15.02 -14.79
CA THR A 431 0.48 -15.14 -15.60
C THR A 431 0.03 -16.61 -15.67
N ILE A 432 -1.28 -16.90 -15.76
CA ILE A 432 -1.89 -18.24 -15.69
C ILE A 432 -2.01 -18.96 -17.05
N GLY A 433 -1.94 -18.27 -18.20
CA GLY A 433 -1.86 -18.90 -19.52
C GLY A 433 -2.98 -19.93 -19.83
N PHE A 434 -2.78 -20.77 -20.84
CA PHE A 434 -3.64 -21.90 -21.17
C PHE A 434 -3.40 -23.07 -20.20
N PRO A 435 -4.41 -23.51 -19.43
CA PRO A 435 -4.28 -24.67 -18.56
C PRO A 435 -4.27 -25.96 -19.41
N SER A 436 -3.14 -26.67 -19.44
CA SER A 436 -2.94 -27.91 -20.20
C SER A 436 -3.78 -29.08 -19.66
N SER A 437 -4.30 -28.94 -18.44
CA SER A 437 -5.29 -29.85 -17.83
C SER A 437 -6.67 -29.74 -18.48
N SER A 438 -7.01 -28.58 -19.04
CA SER A 438 -8.33 -28.29 -19.63
C SER A 438 -8.31 -28.15 -21.15
N PHE A 439 -7.15 -27.83 -21.75
CA PHE A 439 -6.99 -27.66 -23.19
C PHE A 439 -6.02 -28.68 -23.80
N SER A 440 -6.37 -29.18 -24.98
CA SER A 440 -5.47 -29.93 -25.86
C SER A 440 -4.62 -28.95 -26.66
N ILE A 441 -3.39 -28.70 -26.19
CA ILE A 441 -2.46 -27.75 -26.79
C ILE A 441 -1.60 -28.45 -27.86
N ASP A 442 -1.67 -27.96 -29.09
CA ASP A 442 -0.81 -28.35 -30.22
C ASP A 442 0.21 -27.23 -30.50
N GLU A 443 1.44 -27.60 -30.82
CA GLU A 443 2.57 -26.70 -31.00
C GLU A 443 3.09 -26.81 -32.44
N LEU A 444 3.20 -25.67 -33.13
CA LEU A 444 3.73 -25.57 -34.50
C LEU A 444 4.80 -24.49 -34.57
N TYR A 445 6.04 -24.89 -34.27
CA TYR A 445 7.18 -23.98 -34.17
C TYR A 445 8.21 -24.20 -35.25
N ASP A 446 8.70 -23.13 -35.89
CA ASP A 446 9.78 -23.22 -36.88
C ASP A 446 11.05 -23.87 -36.32
N ARG A 447 11.33 -23.62 -35.04
CA ARG A 447 12.44 -24.21 -34.28
C ARG A 447 12.55 -25.73 -34.45
N ASP A 448 11.41 -26.42 -34.57
CA ASP A 448 11.33 -27.87 -34.54
C ASP A 448 11.31 -28.49 -35.94
N TRP A 449 11.39 -27.66 -37.00
CA TRP A 449 11.34 -28.08 -38.39
C TRP A 449 12.66 -27.85 -39.11
N SER A 450 12.96 -28.73 -40.07
CA SER A 450 14.17 -28.64 -40.87
C SER A 450 14.23 -27.32 -41.64
N GLY A 451 15.26 -26.51 -41.37
CA GLY A 451 15.48 -25.23 -42.06
C GLY A 451 14.67 -24.08 -41.47
N ASN A 452 14.18 -24.22 -40.24
CA ASN A 452 13.38 -23.21 -39.54
C ASN A 452 12.10 -22.85 -40.31
N ASP A 453 11.47 -23.85 -40.93
CA ASP A 453 10.33 -23.63 -41.82
C ASP A 453 9.35 -24.81 -41.78
N TRP A 454 8.29 -24.70 -40.99
CA TRP A 454 7.15 -25.60 -41.11
C TRP A 454 6.36 -25.32 -42.41
N PRO A 455 5.92 -26.36 -43.15
CA PRO A 455 5.16 -26.17 -44.38
C PRO A 455 3.77 -25.58 -44.12
N ARG A 456 3.34 -24.62 -44.95
CA ARG A 456 1.97 -24.04 -44.91
C ARG A 456 0.84 -25.08 -44.77
N SER A 457 1.01 -26.24 -45.40
CA SER A 457 0.01 -27.32 -45.34
C SER A 457 -0.28 -27.81 -43.92
N GLU A 458 0.70 -27.72 -43.02
CA GLU A 458 0.56 -28.12 -41.62
C GLU A 458 -0.44 -27.24 -40.89
N LEU A 459 -0.35 -25.92 -41.09
CA LEU A 459 -1.29 -24.97 -40.53
C LEU A 459 -2.69 -25.12 -41.15
N THR A 460 -2.78 -25.15 -42.49
CA THR A 460 -4.10 -25.24 -43.15
C THR A 460 -4.81 -26.56 -42.84
N THR A 461 -4.07 -27.65 -42.65
CA THR A 461 -4.66 -28.95 -42.29
C THR A 461 -5.24 -28.90 -40.88
N ARG A 462 -4.53 -28.31 -39.91
CA ARG A 462 -5.03 -28.13 -38.54
C ARG A 462 -6.28 -27.26 -38.49
N ILE A 463 -6.24 -26.11 -39.16
CA ILE A 463 -7.40 -25.21 -39.27
C ILE A 463 -8.61 -25.97 -39.86
N ASN A 464 -8.42 -26.66 -40.99
CA ASN A 464 -9.50 -27.37 -41.67
C ASN A 464 -10.04 -28.59 -40.90
N ASN A 465 -9.27 -29.12 -39.95
CA ASN A 465 -9.69 -30.23 -39.08
C ASN A 465 -10.39 -29.75 -37.81
N GLY A 466 -10.40 -28.44 -37.54
CA GLY A 466 -11.12 -27.82 -36.43
C GLY A 466 -10.21 -27.47 -35.24
N LEU A 467 -10.27 -26.19 -34.85
CA LEU A 467 -9.57 -25.61 -33.71
C LEU A 467 -10.54 -24.72 -32.94
N HIS A 468 -10.20 -24.45 -31.68
CA HIS A 468 -10.87 -23.43 -30.86
C HIS A 468 -10.13 -22.11 -30.91
N ILE A 469 -8.83 -22.16 -30.63
CA ILE A 469 -7.98 -20.99 -30.49
C ILE A 469 -6.71 -21.20 -31.31
N ILE A 470 -6.26 -20.13 -31.97
CA ILE A 470 -4.91 -20.04 -32.47
C ILE A 470 -4.26 -18.82 -31.82
N ASN A 471 -3.11 -19.02 -31.19
CA ASN A 471 -2.23 -17.94 -30.81
C ASN A 471 -0.96 -18.00 -31.67
N HIS A 472 -0.72 -16.94 -32.42
CA HIS A 472 0.37 -16.85 -33.38
C HIS A 472 1.38 -15.77 -32.99
N PHE A 473 2.66 -16.07 -33.18
CA PHE A 473 3.72 -15.09 -33.09
C PHE A 473 4.71 -15.28 -34.24
N GLY A 474 4.83 -14.27 -35.10
CA GLY A 474 5.64 -14.36 -36.30
C GLY A 474 5.64 -13.10 -37.17
N HIS A 475 5.98 -13.28 -38.44
CA HIS A 475 6.07 -12.17 -39.39
C HIS A 475 4.70 -11.84 -40.01
N GLY A 476 4.54 -10.59 -40.46
CA GLY A 476 3.30 -10.13 -41.05
C GLY A 476 3.42 -8.99 -42.04
N SER A 477 2.37 -8.82 -42.83
CA SER A 477 2.05 -7.63 -43.62
C SER A 477 0.53 -7.43 -43.65
N SER A 478 0.04 -6.35 -44.24
CA SER A 478 -1.39 -6.14 -44.49
C SER A 478 -2.07 -7.29 -45.25
N TYR A 479 -1.33 -8.15 -45.94
CA TYR A 479 -1.89 -9.23 -46.76
C TYR A 479 -1.37 -10.62 -46.40
N SER A 480 -0.58 -10.77 -45.33
CA SER A 480 -0.01 -12.05 -44.93
C SER A 480 0.32 -12.13 -43.45
N ALA A 481 0.08 -13.28 -42.83
CA ALA A 481 0.58 -13.67 -41.52
C ALA A 481 0.51 -15.21 -41.41
N MET A 482 1.21 -15.83 -40.45
CA MET A 482 1.16 -17.27 -40.23
C MET A 482 1.53 -18.07 -41.50
N LYS A 483 2.47 -17.55 -42.31
CA LYS A 483 2.82 -18.05 -43.65
C LYS A 483 1.67 -18.18 -44.67
N LEU A 484 0.52 -17.58 -44.40
CA LEU A 484 -0.63 -17.46 -45.30
C LEU A 484 -0.66 -16.07 -45.93
N SER A 485 -1.13 -15.98 -47.17
CA SER A 485 -1.62 -14.75 -47.78
C SER A 485 -3.15 -14.73 -47.86
N THR A 486 -3.74 -13.56 -48.05
CA THR A 486 -5.19 -13.40 -48.31
C THR A 486 -5.68 -14.32 -49.43
N SER A 487 -4.90 -14.46 -50.52
CA SER A 487 -5.22 -15.39 -51.61
C SER A 487 -5.19 -16.87 -51.21
N THR A 488 -4.30 -17.28 -50.29
CA THR A 488 -4.27 -18.65 -49.78
C THR A 488 -5.36 -18.92 -48.76
N ILE A 489 -5.78 -17.93 -47.98
CA ILE A 489 -6.96 -18.04 -47.12
C ILE A 489 -8.17 -18.45 -47.97
N MET A 490 -8.43 -17.66 -49.03
CA MET A 490 -9.58 -17.87 -49.93
C MET A 490 -9.56 -19.19 -50.70
N SER A 491 -8.37 -19.81 -50.88
CA SER A 491 -8.23 -21.02 -51.72
C SER A 491 -7.95 -22.30 -50.93
N LEU A 492 -7.49 -22.22 -49.68
CA LEU A 492 -7.07 -23.37 -48.89
C LEU A 492 -7.91 -23.60 -47.62
N LEU A 493 -8.52 -22.56 -47.06
CA LEU A 493 -9.35 -22.75 -45.86
C LEU A 493 -10.74 -23.22 -46.24
N THR A 494 -11.20 -24.23 -45.51
CA THR A 494 -12.48 -24.92 -45.68
C THR A 494 -13.16 -25.25 -44.34
N ASN A 495 -12.60 -24.76 -43.23
CA ASN A 495 -13.09 -25.05 -41.88
C ASN A 495 -14.50 -24.49 -41.67
N THR A 496 -15.34 -25.29 -41.02
CA THR A 496 -16.65 -24.86 -40.50
C THR A 496 -16.60 -24.62 -39.00
N ASP A 497 -15.67 -25.28 -38.32
CA ASP A 497 -15.36 -25.06 -36.91
C ASP A 497 -14.47 -23.80 -36.83
N LEU A 498 -15.11 -22.70 -36.47
CA LEU A 498 -14.48 -21.38 -36.44
C LEU A 498 -13.69 -21.20 -35.15
N PHE A 499 -12.52 -20.60 -35.25
CA PHE A 499 -11.61 -20.36 -34.13
C PHE A 499 -11.49 -18.86 -33.80
N PHE A 500 -10.95 -18.57 -32.62
CA PHE A 500 -10.44 -17.24 -32.28
C PHE A 500 -8.95 -17.16 -32.67
N LEU A 501 -8.50 -16.03 -33.22
CA LEU A 501 -7.10 -15.79 -33.56
C LEU A 501 -6.53 -14.60 -32.79
N TYR A 502 -5.55 -14.85 -31.93
CA TYR A 502 -4.63 -13.81 -31.47
C TYR A 502 -3.35 -13.91 -32.28
N SER A 503 -2.85 -12.81 -32.83
CA SER A 503 -1.60 -12.83 -33.59
C SER A 503 -0.75 -11.60 -33.34
N GLN A 504 0.51 -11.85 -33.02
CA GLN A 504 1.57 -10.86 -32.98
C GLN A 504 2.29 -10.88 -34.34
N ALA A 505 1.91 -9.99 -35.25
CA ALA A 505 2.47 -9.90 -36.60
C ALA A 505 2.21 -8.51 -37.23
N CYS A 506 3.27 -7.90 -37.78
CA CYS A 506 3.21 -6.57 -38.38
C CYS A 506 2.08 -6.39 -39.41
N LEU A 507 1.32 -5.28 -39.28
CA LEU A 507 0.30 -4.77 -40.19
C LEU A 507 -0.85 -5.74 -40.51
N SER A 508 -0.90 -6.91 -39.89
CA SER A 508 -1.88 -7.93 -40.24
C SER A 508 -3.31 -7.54 -39.87
N GLY A 509 -3.49 -6.61 -38.93
CA GLY A 509 -4.74 -5.96 -38.57
C GLY A 509 -4.87 -4.51 -39.08
N HIS A 510 -4.18 -4.12 -40.16
CA HIS A 510 -4.26 -2.79 -40.79
C HIS A 510 -5.64 -2.59 -41.45
N PHE A 511 -6.69 -2.45 -40.66
CA PHE A 511 -8.09 -2.42 -41.12
C PHE A 511 -8.50 -1.06 -41.72
N ASP A 512 -7.62 -0.06 -41.71
CA ASP A 512 -7.86 1.24 -42.32
C ASP A 512 -7.41 1.27 -43.78
N GLY A 513 -8.29 1.74 -44.67
CA GLY A 513 -7.96 2.00 -46.08
C GLY A 513 -7.72 0.77 -46.99
N VAL A 514 -7.61 -0.45 -46.47
CA VAL A 514 -7.49 -1.70 -47.25
C VAL A 514 -8.16 -2.89 -46.55
N ASP A 515 -8.65 -3.86 -47.33
CA ASP A 515 -9.04 -5.17 -46.78
C ASP A 515 -7.78 -5.96 -46.35
N CYS A 516 -7.51 -6.00 -45.05
CA CYS A 516 -6.31 -6.61 -44.47
C CYS A 516 -6.45 -8.11 -44.16
N PHE A 517 -5.33 -8.75 -43.80
CA PHE A 517 -5.29 -10.18 -43.46
C PHE A 517 -6.31 -10.56 -42.38
N ALA A 518 -6.44 -9.73 -41.34
CA ALA A 518 -7.40 -9.92 -40.26
C ALA A 518 -8.84 -9.99 -40.77
N GLU A 519 -9.25 -9.10 -41.68
CA GLU A 519 -10.58 -9.13 -42.29
C GLU A 519 -10.79 -10.34 -43.19
N TYR A 520 -9.76 -10.78 -43.93
CA TYR A 520 -9.86 -12.02 -44.72
C TYR A 520 -10.05 -13.26 -43.85
N MET A 521 -9.41 -13.29 -42.68
CA MET A 521 -9.60 -14.35 -41.70
C MET A 521 -10.96 -14.25 -41.00
N ASN A 522 -11.48 -13.03 -40.79
CA ASN A 522 -12.70 -12.77 -40.04
C ASN A 522 -13.98 -12.81 -40.89
N ILE A 523 -14.08 -12.07 -42.00
CA ILE A 523 -15.35 -11.88 -42.73
C ILE A 523 -15.26 -11.88 -44.26
N LYS A 524 -14.11 -11.98 -44.93
CA LYS A 524 -14.12 -12.06 -46.42
C LYS A 524 -14.46 -13.46 -46.96
N SER A 525 -14.54 -14.48 -46.11
CA SER A 525 -15.00 -15.84 -46.46
C SER A 525 -15.75 -16.51 -45.32
N ASP A 526 -16.57 -17.53 -45.64
CA ASP A 526 -17.34 -18.31 -44.65
C ASP A 526 -16.45 -19.17 -43.74
N HIS A 527 -15.15 -19.24 -44.05
CA HIS A 527 -14.11 -20.00 -43.34
C HIS A 527 -13.24 -19.07 -42.49
N GLY A 528 -12.29 -19.63 -41.74
CA GLY A 528 -11.36 -18.88 -40.89
C GLY A 528 -11.88 -18.67 -39.46
N ALA A 529 -11.66 -17.48 -38.91
CA ALA A 529 -11.90 -17.13 -37.52
C ALA A 529 -13.22 -16.39 -37.31
N PHE A 530 -13.88 -16.54 -36.16
CA PHE A 530 -15.06 -15.73 -35.82
C PHE A 530 -14.69 -14.37 -35.20
N ALA A 531 -13.51 -14.27 -34.58
CA ALA A 531 -12.95 -13.04 -34.03
C ALA A 531 -11.42 -13.09 -34.09
N VAL A 532 -10.79 -11.93 -34.28
CA VAL A 532 -9.33 -11.80 -34.37
C VAL A 532 -8.81 -10.56 -33.62
N ILE A 533 -7.62 -10.66 -33.03
CA ILE A 533 -6.83 -9.54 -32.50
C ILE A 533 -5.45 -9.60 -33.15
N MET A 534 -5.07 -8.54 -33.86
CA MET A 534 -3.81 -8.46 -34.61
C MET A 534 -3.26 -7.02 -34.61
N ASN A 535 -1.96 -6.85 -34.84
CA ASN A 535 -1.35 -5.51 -34.87
C ASN A 535 -1.82 -4.69 -36.10
N ALA A 536 -2.39 -3.51 -35.86
CA ALA A 536 -2.74 -2.58 -36.93
C ALA A 536 -1.52 -1.98 -37.66
N ARG A 537 -0.38 -1.90 -36.97
CA ARG A 537 0.90 -1.44 -37.51
C ARG A 537 2.00 -2.42 -37.10
N TYR A 538 3.22 -1.94 -36.87
CA TYR A 538 4.32 -2.82 -36.49
C TYR A 538 4.05 -3.45 -35.14
N GLY A 539 4.02 -4.78 -35.09
CA GLY A 539 4.24 -5.50 -33.84
C GLY A 539 5.71 -5.38 -33.45
N TRP A 540 6.00 -5.59 -32.17
CA TRP A 540 7.33 -5.37 -31.58
C TRP A 540 7.76 -6.54 -30.70
N GLY A 541 9.04 -6.87 -30.76
CA GLY A 541 9.68 -7.79 -29.81
C GLY A 541 11.06 -7.30 -29.40
N THR A 542 11.79 -8.11 -28.65
CA THR A 542 13.19 -7.84 -28.25
C THR A 542 14.03 -9.10 -28.43
N ASN A 543 15.35 -9.00 -28.51
CA ASN A 543 16.24 -10.14 -28.76
C ASN A 543 16.65 -10.90 -27.47
N GLU A 544 16.91 -10.20 -26.38
CA GLU A 544 17.42 -10.78 -25.12
C GLU A 544 16.33 -11.03 -24.05
N SER A 545 15.05 -10.90 -24.42
CA SER A 545 13.92 -11.16 -23.53
C SER A 545 12.70 -11.68 -24.30
N THR A 546 11.99 -12.63 -23.68
CA THR A 546 10.68 -13.12 -24.13
C THR A 546 9.55 -12.14 -23.80
N ASP A 547 9.78 -11.14 -22.94
CA ASP A 547 8.84 -10.07 -22.55
C ASP A 547 9.08 -8.78 -23.37
N GLY A 548 8.98 -8.88 -24.70
CA GLY A 548 8.92 -7.70 -25.56
C GLY A 548 7.52 -7.07 -25.56
N PRO A 549 7.35 -5.86 -26.13
CA PRO A 549 6.10 -5.11 -26.01
C PRO A 549 4.86 -5.87 -26.49
N SER A 550 4.87 -6.49 -27.68
CA SER A 550 3.70 -7.27 -28.13
C SER A 550 3.50 -8.57 -27.32
N GLN A 551 4.58 -9.17 -26.82
CA GLN A 551 4.52 -10.41 -26.05
C GLN A 551 3.90 -10.16 -24.68
N ARG A 552 4.20 -9.00 -24.07
CA ARG A 552 3.61 -8.54 -22.81
C ARG A 552 2.09 -8.52 -22.89
N PHE A 553 1.52 -7.82 -23.88
CA PHE A 553 0.05 -7.77 -24.06
C PHE A 553 -0.54 -9.14 -24.41
N ASN A 554 0.20 -10.01 -25.12
CA ASN A 554 -0.27 -11.37 -25.41
C ASN A 554 -0.38 -12.23 -24.15
N ARG A 555 0.65 -12.20 -23.29
CA ARG A 555 0.63 -12.91 -21.99
C ARG A 555 -0.49 -12.39 -21.10
N GLN A 556 -0.62 -11.07 -20.99
CA GLN A 556 -1.66 -10.41 -20.19
C GLN A 556 -3.08 -10.66 -20.75
N PHE A 557 -3.23 -10.82 -22.07
CA PHE A 557 -4.52 -11.18 -22.66
C PHE A 557 -4.97 -12.57 -22.20
N TRP A 558 -4.08 -13.56 -22.25
CA TRP A 558 -4.41 -14.91 -21.81
C TRP A 558 -4.50 -15.03 -20.30
N ASP A 559 -3.76 -14.20 -19.56
CA ASP A 559 -3.96 -14.03 -18.12
C ASP A 559 -5.39 -13.56 -17.85
N ALA A 560 -5.83 -12.46 -18.46
CA ALA A 560 -7.20 -11.96 -18.28
C ALA A 560 -8.30 -12.98 -18.63
N VAL A 561 -8.04 -13.87 -19.59
CA VAL A 561 -9.00 -14.91 -19.98
C VAL A 561 -9.05 -16.06 -18.95
N PHE A 562 -7.91 -16.54 -18.47
CA PHE A 562 -7.80 -17.80 -17.73
C PHE A 562 -7.41 -17.68 -16.26
N ASN A 563 -6.89 -16.52 -15.84
CA ASN A 563 -6.61 -16.23 -14.44
C ASN A 563 -7.94 -16.12 -13.68
N PRO A 564 -8.23 -17.00 -12.70
CA PRO A 564 -9.48 -16.99 -11.94
C PRO A 564 -9.69 -15.68 -11.17
N ALA A 565 -8.62 -15.06 -10.68
CA ALA A 565 -8.67 -13.77 -9.99
C ALA A 565 -9.17 -12.64 -10.92
N GLU A 566 -8.96 -12.78 -12.23
CA GLU A 566 -9.45 -11.84 -13.22
C GLU A 566 -10.78 -12.29 -13.84
N ALA A 567 -10.90 -13.56 -14.24
CA ALA A 567 -12.05 -14.23 -14.85
C ALA A 567 -12.76 -13.41 -15.95
N LYS A 568 -11.99 -12.74 -16.82
CA LYS A 568 -12.53 -11.91 -17.90
C LYS A 568 -12.70 -12.71 -19.18
N THR A 569 -13.53 -13.76 -19.14
CA THR A 569 -13.71 -14.68 -20.28
C THR A 569 -14.25 -14.02 -21.56
N ARG A 570 -14.83 -12.82 -21.48
CA ARG A 570 -15.31 -12.04 -22.64
C ARG A 570 -14.18 -11.33 -23.37
N ILE A 571 -14.07 -11.55 -24.68
CA ILE A 571 -12.92 -11.12 -25.50
C ILE A 571 -12.67 -9.61 -25.41
N GLY A 572 -13.72 -8.78 -25.48
CA GLY A 572 -13.56 -7.32 -25.41
C GLY A 572 -13.02 -6.86 -24.06
N ARG A 573 -13.44 -7.51 -22.97
CA ARG A 573 -12.99 -7.21 -21.61
C ARG A 573 -11.56 -7.70 -21.38
N ALA A 574 -11.23 -8.92 -21.80
CA ALA A 574 -9.86 -9.43 -21.75
C ALA A 574 -8.88 -8.56 -22.55
N ASN A 575 -9.26 -8.15 -23.77
CA ASN A 575 -8.42 -7.28 -24.60
C ASN A 575 -8.13 -5.95 -23.91
N GLN A 576 -9.15 -5.31 -23.34
CA GLN A 576 -8.95 -4.04 -22.67
C GLN A 576 -8.18 -4.19 -21.34
N LEU A 577 -8.49 -5.20 -20.53
CA LEU A 577 -7.80 -5.42 -19.24
C LEU A 577 -6.31 -5.67 -19.46
N SER A 578 -5.96 -6.54 -20.42
CA SER A 578 -4.56 -6.83 -20.78
C SER A 578 -3.76 -5.57 -21.15
N LYS A 579 -4.44 -4.52 -21.60
CA LYS A 579 -3.83 -3.23 -21.88
C LYS A 579 -3.64 -2.43 -20.60
N GLU A 580 -4.72 -2.30 -19.82
CA GLU A 580 -4.77 -1.53 -18.59
C GLU A 580 -3.76 -2.01 -17.53
N ASP A 581 -3.46 -3.31 -17.48
CA ASP A 581 -2.44 -3.90 -16.58
C ASP A 581 -1.01 -3.42 -16.84
N ASN A 582 -0.79 -2.82 -18.00
CA ASN A 582 0.49 -2.26 -18.38
C ASN A 582 0.56 -0.73 -18.28
N LEU A 583 -0.46 -0.05 -17.72
CA LEU A 583 -0.52 1.42 -17.68
C LEU A 583 0.67 2.06 -16.96
N TYR A 584 1.15 1.47 -15.86
CA TYR A 584 2.33 1.98 -15.15
C TYR A 584 3.62 1.96 -16.02
N ARG A 585 3.63 1.14 -17.07
CA ARG A 585 4.72 1.02 -18.06
C ARG A 585 4.42 1.72 -19.38
N ILE A 586 3.29 2.42 -19.52
CA ILE A 586 2.82 2.92 -20.81
C ILE A 586 3.82 3.83 -21.54
N ASN A 587 4.64 4.54 -20.77
CA ASN A 587 5.66 5.45 -21.27
C ASN A 587 6.95 4.74 -21.71
N GLU A 588 7.08 3.43 -21.53
CA GLU A 588 8.21 2.62 -22.00
C GLU A 588 8.18 2.43 -23.53
N SER A 589 9.34 2.07 -24.08
CA SER A 589 9.53 1.93 -25.52
C SER A 589 8.50 0.94 -26.12
N CYS A 590 7.71 1.43 -27.07
CA CYS A 590 6.66 0.73 -27.81
C CYS A 590 5.45 0.22 -27.01
N MET A 591 5.35 0.49 -25.70
CA MET A 591 4.19 0.06 -24.90
C MET A 591 2.91 0.78 -25.33
N ARG A 592 2.92 2.13 -25.41
CA ARG A 592 1.80 2.91 -25.95
C ARG A 592 1.46 2.55 -27.40
N TRP A 593 2.47 2.24 -28.21
CA TRP A 593 2.26 1.80 -29.59
C TRP A 593 1.41 0.54 -29.66
N CYS A 594 1.80 -0.50 -28.90
CA CYS A 594 1.05 -1.75 -28.86
C CYS A 594 -0.34 -1.56 -28.22
N TYR A 595 -0.46 -0.69 -27.21
CA TYR A 595 -1.74 -0.36 -26.57
C TYR A 595 -2.78 0.15 -27.58
N TYR A 596 -2.38 1.07 -28.46
CA TYR A 596 -3.27 1.66 -29.47
C TYR A 596 -3.66 0.69 -30.58
N GLU A 597 -2.76 -0.18 -31.03
CA GLU A 597 -2.96 -0.95 -32.26
C GLU A 597 -3.73 -2.27 -32.10
N LEU A 598 -3.85 -2.78 -30.87
CA LEU A 598 -4.49 -4.07 -30.57
C LEU A 598 -6.03 -3.95 -30.53
N ASN A 599 -6.64 -3.92 -31.72
CA ASN A 599 -8.09 -3.81 -31.89
C ASN A 599 -8.74 -5.19 -32.01
N LEU A 600 -9.95 -5.33 -31.47
CA LEU A 600 -10.77 -6.54 -31.62
C LEU A 600 -11.63 -6.44 -32.88
N LEU A 601 -11.32 -7.25 -33.89
CA LEU A 601 -12.25 -7.50 -35.00
C LEU A 601 -13.10 -8.72 -34.64
N GLY A 602 -14.22 -8.47 -33.98
CA GLY A 602 -15.05 -9.46 -33.31
C GLY A 602 -16.13 -8.81 -32.46
N ASP A 603 -17.04 -9.63 -31.97
CA ASP A 603 -18.06 -9.19 -31.02
C ASP A 603 -17.45 -9.16 -29.60
N PRO A 604 -17.40 -7.99 -28.93
CA PRO A 604 -16.72 -7.83 -27.65
C PRO A 604 -17.39 -8.61 -26.51
N THR A 605 -18.64 -9.02 -26.69
CA THR A 605 -19.40 -9.75 -25.67
C THR A 605 -19.13 -11.24 -25.69
N VAL A 606 -18.54 -11.79 -26.76
CA VAL A 606 -18.32 -13.23 -26.87
C VAL A 606 -17.36 -13.71 -25.79
N ALA A 607 -17.76 -14.76 -25.06
CA ALA A 607 -16.93 -15.41 -24.05
C ALA A 607 -16.18 -16.63 -24.63
N PHE A 608 -14.96 -16.87 -24.15
CA PHE A 608 -14.24 -18.12 -24.42
C PHE A 608 -14.96 -19.29 -23.75
N LYS A 609 -15.35 -20.29 -24.54
CA LYS A 609 -15.90 -21.55 -24.03
C LYS A 609 -14.74 -22.41 -23.51
N GLY A 610 -14.94 -23.15 -22.42
CA GLY A 610 -13.86 -23.92 -21.78
C GLY A 610 -12.93 -23.07 -20.90
N ALA A 611 -13.13 -21.75 -20.84
CA ALA A 611 -12.49 -20.90 -19.84
C ALA A 611 -13.18 -21.01 -18.46
N ASP A 612 -14.44 -21.47 -18.41
CA ASP A 612 -15.23 -21.66 -17.18
C ASP A 612 -14.97 -23.03 -16.48
N THR A 613 -13.99 -23.83 -16.95
CA THR A 613 -13.79 -25.24 -16.51
C THR A 613 -12.49 -25.43 -15.73
N CYS A 614 -12.08 -24.46 -14.94
CA CYS A 614 -11.12 -24.80 -13.90
C CYS A 614 -11.76 -25.83 -12.94
N ILE A 615 -10.96 -26.79 -12.50
CA ILE A 615 -11.41 -27.73 -11.46
C ILE A 615 -11.44 -26.92 -10.17
N ASP A 616 -12.58 -26.94 -9.50
CA ASP A 616 -12.79 -26.43 -8.15
C ASP A 616 -13.01 -27.67 -7.27
N GLY A 617 -11.92 -28.12 -6.66
CA GLY A 617 -11.79 -29.40 -5.98
C GLY A 617 -12.60 -29.47 -4.69
N ASP A 618 -12.88 -28.34 -4.08
CA ASP A 618 -13.55 -28.23 -2.78
C ASP A 618 -14.85 -27.41 -2.79
N GLY A 619 -15.19 -26.79 -3.92
CA GLY A 619 -16.45 -26.11 -4.18
C GLY A 619 -16.52 -24.68 -3.63
N ASP A 620 -15.40 -23.98 -3.52
CA ASP A 620 -15.31 -22.64 -2.94
C ASP A 620 -15.42 -21.48 -3.95
N GLU A 621 -15.67 -21.83 -5.22
CA GLU A 621 -15.78 -20.91 -6.35
C GLU A 621 -14.43 -20.30 -6.80
N ILE A 622 -13.31 -20.79 -6.24
CA ILE A 622 -11.94 -20.58 -6.71
C ILE A 622 -11.47 -21.86 -7.42
N CYS A 623 -10.49 -21.70 -8.30
CA CYS A 623 -9.99 -22.77 -9.16
C CYS A 623 -8.73 -23.39 -8.55
N ASP A 624 -8.60 -24.73 -8.51
CA ASP A 624 -7.44 -25.47 -7.95
C ASP A 624 -6.05 -24.92 -8.36
N VAL A 625 -5.95 -24.37 -9.59
CA VAL A 625 -4.71 -23.84 -10.17
C VAL A 625 -4.29 -22.47 -9.62
N GLY A 626 -5.18 -21.78 -8.93
CA GLY A 626 -4.94 -20.51 -8.24
C GLY A 626 -5.61 -20.45 -6.87
N ASP A 627 -5.98 -21.61 -6.34
CA ASP A 627 -6.53 -21.82 -5.02
C ASP A 627 -5.35 -22.11 -4.08
N ASN A 628 -5.16 -21.28 -3.06
CA ASN A 628 -4.12 -21.50 -2.05
C ASN A 628 -4.49 -22.63 -1.08
N CYS A 629 -5.71 -23.17 -1.15
CA CYS A 629 -6.13 -24.41 -0.51
C CYS A 629 -6.99 -25.31 -1.43
N PRO A 630 -6.43 -25.95 -2.48
CA PRO A 630 -7.17 -26.68 -3.55
C PRO A 630 -8.12 -27.83 -3.13
N PHE A 631 -8.15 -28.15 -1.84
CA PHE A 631 -8.93 -29.25 -1.28
C PHE A 631 -9.66 -28.85 0.02
N ILE A 632 -9.57 -27.59 0.47
CA ILE A 632 -10.19 -27.07 1.68
C ILE A 632 -10.80 -25.70 1.39
N ASN A 633 -12.13 -25.71 1.24
CA ASN A 633 -12.93 -24.55 0.86
C ASN A 633 -12.58 -23.26 1.62
N ASN A 634 -12.06 -22.26 0.90
CA ASN A 634 -11.71 -20.93 1.41
C ASN A 634 -11.86 -19.84 0.33
N PRO A 635 -13.12 -19.41 0.04
CA PRO A 635 -13.40 -18.46 -1.03
C PRO A 635 -12.70 -17.09 -0.88
N ASP A 636 -12.22 -16.75 0.32
CA ASP A 636 -11.51 -15.50 0.62
C ASP A 636 -10.00 -15.58 0.35
N GLN A 637 -9.45 -16.78 0.13
CA GLN A 637 -8.05 -17.01 -0.22
C GLN A 637 -7.10 -16.31 0.74
N ALA A 638 -7.46 -16.26 2.03
CA ALA A 638 -6.63 -15.64 3.05
C ALA A 638 -5.29 -16.39 3.17
N ASP A 639 -4.20 -15.63 3.22
CA ASP A 639 -2.81 -16.10 3.28
C ASP A 639 -2.02 -15.06 4.11
N ALA A 640 -1.96 -15.28 5.43
CA ALA A 640 -1.48 -14.28 6.38
C ALA A 640 0.04 -14.08 6.32
N ASP A 641 0.81 -15.12 6.01
CA ASP A 641 2.28 -15.06 5.90
C ASP A 641 2.79 -14.96 4.45
N ASN A 642 1.90 -15.07 3.46
CA ASN A 642 2.15 -14.91 2.02
C ASN A 642 3.09 -16.00 1.46
N ASP A 643 3.04 -17.22 2.00
CA ASP A 643 3.83 -18.34 1.52
C ASP A 643 3.18 -19.07 0.31
N GLY A 644 1.95 -18.68 -0.02
CA GLY A 644 1.15 -19.25 -1.11
C GLY A 644 0.27 -20.43 -0.71
N ILE A 645 0.20 -20.76 0.59
CA ILE A 645 -0.71 -21.74 1.19
C ILE A 645 -1.73 -20.97 2.02
N GLY A 646 -3.03 -21.27 1.86
CA GLY A 646 -4.06 -20.51 2.56
C GLY A 646 -4.16 -20.84 4.05
N ASP A 647 -4.58 -19.87 4.85
CA ASP A 647 -4.69 -19.93 6.32
C ASP A 647 -5.41 -21.18 6.85
N VAL A 648 -6.37 -21.71 6.08
CA VAL A 648 -7.19 -22.86 6.47
C VAL A 648 -6.55 -24.21 6.18
N CYS A 649 -5.49 -24.25 5.37
CA CYS A 649 -4.78 -25.46 4.96
C CYS A 649 -3.27 -25.39 5.20
N ASP A 650 -2.77 -24.26 5.69
CA ASP A 650 -1.39 -24.05 6.04
C ASP A 650 -1.02 -24.75 7.35
N GLU A 651 0.00 -25.61 7.30
CA GLU A 651 0.48 -26.36 8.45
C GLU A 651 1.39 -25.52 9.36
N CYS A 652 1.82 -24.33 8.93
CA CYS A 652 2.59 -23.40 9.74
C CYS A 652 2.55 -21.96 9.23
N THR A 653 1.48 -21.24 9.57
CA THR A 653 1.35 -19.80 9.28
C THR A 653 2.30 -19.00 10.16
N ASP A 654 3.36 -18.46 9.58
CA ASP A 654 4.51 -17.83 10.25
C ASP A 654 4.79 -16.43 9.65
N THR A 655 4.08 -15.42 10.18
CA THR A 655 4.09 -14.06 9.60
C THR A 655 5.44 -13.35 9.73
N ASP A 656 6.23 -13.68 10.75
CA ASP A 656 7.50 -12.99 11.01
C ASP A 656 8.75 -13.78 10.54
N GLY A 657 8.55 -15.04 10.16
CA GLY A 657 9.54 -15.91 9.52
C GLY A 657 10.57 -16.49 10.48
N ASP A 658 10.25 -16.61 11.77
CA ASP A 658 11.16 -17.14 12.79
C ASP A 658 11.05 -18.67 12.99
N GLY A 659 10.08 -19.31 12.35
CA GLY A 659 9.86 -20.75 12.33
C GLY A 659 8.85 -21.25 13.35
N PHE A 660 8.08 -20.37 13.98
CA PHE A 660 6.97 -20.68 14.88
C PHE A 660 5.65 -20.18 14.28
N GLY A 661 4.56 -20.93 14.50
CA GLY A 661 3.28 -20.66 13.86
C GLY A 661 2.37 -19.79 14.71
N ASN A 662 1.78 -18.78 14.09
CA ASN A 662 0.86 -17.85 14.74
C ASN A 662 -0.30 -18.57 15.46
N PRO A 663 -0.72 -18.08 16.64
CA PRO A 663 -1.86 -18.62 17.35
C PRO A 663 -3.17 -18.31 16.60
N GLY A 664 -4.14 -19.23 16.68
CA GLY A 664 -5.48 -19.03 16.11
C GLY A 664 -5.70 -19.60 14.71
N PHE A 665 -4.67 -20.10 14.04
CA PHE A 665 -4.78 -20.79 12.75
C PHE A 665 -5.05 -22.29 12.97
N PRO A 666 -6.21 -22.82 12.55
CA PRO A 666 -6.64 -24.17 12.90
C PRO A 666 -5.85 -25.28 12.21
N ALA A 667 -5.14 -24.98 11.13
CA ALA A 667 -4.31 -25.92 10.39
C ALA A 667 -2.87 -26.02 10.91
N ASN A 668 -2.43 -25.09 11.77
CA ASN A 668 -1.09 -25.09 12.34
C ASN A 668 -0.76 -26.40 13.06
N THR A 669 0.37 -26.99 12.68
CA THR A 669 0.98 -28.18 13.29
C THR A 669 2.38 -27.93 13.83
N CYS A 670 2.98 -26.78 13.49
CA CYS A 670 4.23 -26.32 14.09
C CYS A 670 4.02 -25.82 15.52
N SER A 671 5.12 -25.43 16.18
CA SER A 671 5.06 -24.94 17.55
C SER A 671 4.46 -23.53 17.54
N GLU A 672 3.56 -23.26 18.49
CA GLU A 672 2.87 -21.97 18.61
C GLU A 672 3.87 -20.85 18.90
N ASP A 673 3.72 -19.74 18.19
CA ASP A 673 4.50 -18.53 18.36
C ASP A 673 3.87 -17.63 19.43
N ASN A 674 4.65 -17.31 20.46
CA ASN A 674 4.26 -16.37 21.50
C ASN A 674 4.56 -14.90 21.13
N CYS A 675 5.14 -14.61 19.96
CA CYS A 675 5.31 -13.27 19.39
C CYS A 675 5.03 -13.19 17.86
N PRO A 676 3.76 -13.32 17.41
CA PRO A 676 3.37 -13.49 15.99
C PRO A 676 3.86 -12.46 14.97
N ASP A 677 4.29 -11.29 15.43
CA ASP A 677 4.71 -10.16 14.60
C ASP A 677 6.19 -9.76 14.87
N THR A 678 6.92 -10.50 15.72
CA THR A 678 8.25 -10.10 16.20
C THR A 678 9.17 -11.31 16.40
N PRO A 679 10.15 -11.51 15.49
CA PRO A 679 10.93 -12.75 15.45
C PRO A 679 11.65 -13.04 16.77
N ASN A 680 11.38 -14.20 17.35
CA ASN A 680 11.90 -14.60 18.65
C ASN A 680 12.18 -16.11 18.75
N LEU A 681 13.11 -16.62 17.93
CA LEU A 681 13.63 -18.01 17.85
C LEU A 681 13.75 -18.85 19.15
N ARG A 682 13.83 -18.22 20.33
CA ARG A 682 13.94 -18.89 21.62
C ARG A 682 12.61 -19.08 22.36
N GLN A 683 11.53 -18.43 21.91
CA GLN A 683 10.18 -18.50 22.48
C GLN A 683 10.21 -18.38 24.00
N THR A 684 10.98 -17.40 24.51
CA THR A 684 11.09 -17.16 25.95
C THR A 684 9.87 -16.38 26.42
N ASP A 685 9.32 -16.83 27.54
CA ASP A 685 8.13 -16.30 28.23
C ASP A 685 8.47 -16.38 29.72
N LEU A 686 9.04 -15.30 30.24
CA LEU A 686 9.68 -15.29 31.56
C LEU A 686 8.68 -15.36 32.72
N ASP A 687 7.52 -14.72 32.57
CA ASP A 687 6.45 -14.68 33.57
C ASP A 687 5.31 -15.68 33.34
N GLY A 688 5.23 -16.27 32.13
CA GLY A 688 4.30 -17.34 31.82
C GLY A 688 2.90 -16.85 31.45
N ASP A 689 2.75 -15.61 31.01
CA ASP A 689 1.47 -15.03 30.61
C ASP A 689 1.02 -15.44 29.19
N GLY A 690 1.94 -16.07 28.43
CA GLY A 690 1.74 -16.55 27.08
C GLY A 690 2.18 -15.57 25.98
N LEU A 691 2.69 -14.40 26.34
CA LEU A 691 3.41 -13.48 25.45
C LEU A 691 4.91 -13.72 25.57
N GLY A 692 5.63 -13.64 24.45
CA GLY A 692 7.08 -13.76 24.49
C GLY A 692 7.76 -12.48 24.96
N ASP A 693 8.89 -12.61 25.66
CA ASP A 693 9.67 -11.47 26.18
C ASP A 693 9.92 -10.34 25.14
N PRO A 694 10.08 -10.62 23.82
CA PRO A 694 10.29 -9.56 22.82
C PRO A 694 9.05 -8.74 22.45
N CYS A 695 7.84 -9.24 22.69
CA CYS A 695 6.57 -8.60 22.34
C CYS A 695 5.66 -8.36 23.56
N ASP A 696 6.08 -8.83 24.73
CA ASP A 696 5.42 -8.60 26.00
C ASP A 696 5.70 -7.16 26.49
N ASN A 697 4.61 -6.41 26.66
CA ASN A 697 4.68 -5.01 27.08
C ASN A 697 4.78 -4.86 28.60
N CYS A 698 4.68 -5.94 29.36
CA CYS A 698 4.86 -5.94 30.80
C CYS A 698 5.23 -7.33 31.33
N THR A 699 6.51 -7.70 31.22
CA THR A 699 7.01 -8.95 31.80
C THR A 699 7.06 -8.83 33.32
N ASP A 700 6.13 -9.47 34.02
CA ASP A 700 5.86 -9.37 35.46
C ASP A 700 5.95 -10.76 36.11
N SER A 701 7.15 -11.12 36.58
CA SER A 701 7.43 -12.49 37.03
C SER A 701 6.76 -12.89 38.35
N ASP A 702 6.18 -11.96 39.10
CA ASP A 702 5.51 -12.27 40.36
C ASP A 702 4.04 -11.80 40.45
N ASP A 703 3.51 -11.27 39.34
CA ASP A 703 2.11 -10.93 39.10
C ASP A 703 1.58 -9.89 40.09
N ASP A 704 2.38 -8.84 40.34
CA ASP A 704 2.07 -7.75 41.26
C ASP A 704 1.67 -6.42 40.56
N GLY A 705 1.82 -6.37 39.24
CA GLY A 705 1.47 -5.27 38.36
C GLY A 705 2.65 -4.40 37.91
N PHE A 706 3.89 -4.76 38.24
CA PHE A 706 5.11 -4.05 37.86
C PHE A 706 6.04 -4.93 37.02
N GLY A 707 6.72 -4.32 36.05
CA GLY A 707 7.51 -5.05 35.07
C GLY A 707 8.96 -5.25 35.50
N ASN A 708 9.53 -6.42 35.25
CA ASN A 708 10.93 -6.72 35.48
C ASN A 708 11.86 -5.65 34.86
N PRO A 709 12.83 -5.10 35.62
CA PRO A 709 13.69 -4.04 35.14
C PRO A 709 14.63 -4.54 34.04
N ASN A 710 14.95 -3.65 33.09
CA ASN A 710 15.82 -3.88 31.94
C ASN A 710 15.27 -4.79 30.83
N MET A 711 13.96 -5.07 30.82
CA MET A 711 13.29 -5.70 29.68
C MET A 711 13.02 -4.67 28.58
N PHE A 712 13.46 -4.93 27.35
CA PHE A 712 13.40 -3.94 26.25
C PHE A 712 11.98 -3.60 25.82
N ALA A 713 11.05 -4.56 25.89
CA ALA A 713 9.66 -4.41 25.46
C ALA A 713 8.74 -3.82 26.56
N ASN A 714 9.20 -3.77 27.83
CA ASN A 714 8.39 -3.26 28.93
C ASN A 714 7.97 -1.79 28.72
N THR A 715 6.68 -1.56 28.90
CA THR A 715 6.05 -0.23 28.90
C THR A 715 5.36 0.08 30.23
N CYS A 716 5.22 -0.90 31.12
CA CYS A 716 4.80 -0.71 32.50
C CYS A 716 5.96 -0.18 33.37
N PRO A 717 5.67 0.36 34.56
CA PRO A 717 6.71 0.82 35.48
C PRO A 717 7.60 -0.35 35.94
N ASP A 718 8.89 -0.06 36.14
CA ASP A 718 9.86 -1.05 36.61
C ASP A 718 9.52 -1.51 38.04
N ASP A 719 9.65 -2.81 38.29
CA ASP A 719 9.50 -3.46 39.58
C ASP A 719 10.81 -3.40 40.40
N ASN A 720 10.71 -2.91 41.63
CA ASN A 720 11.82 -2.86 42.58
C ASN A 720 12.03 -4.19 43.35
N CYS A 721 11.15 -5.18 43.20
CA CYS A 721 11.31 -6.55 43.68
C CYS A 721 10.86 -7.64 42.68
N PRO A 722 11.60 -7.85 41.56
CA PRO A 722 11.20 -8.67 40.37
C PRO A 722 10.88 -10.17 40.56
N SER A 723 10.87 -10.65 41.80
CA SER A 723 10.60 -12.05 42.13
C SER A 723 9.79 -12.23 43.42
N ILE A 724 9.39 -11.12 44.05
CA ILE A 724 8.65 -11.08 45.30
C ILE A 724 7.59 -9.97 45.21
N SER A 725 6.36 -10.39 44.92
CA SER A 725 5.20 -9.49 44.80
C SER A 725 5.11 -8.46 45.93
N ASN A 726 5.20 -7.19 45.56
CA ASN A 726 5.02 -6.01 46.39
C ASN A 726 4.27 -4.91 45.63
N PRO A 727 2.94 -5.04 45.47
CA PRO A 727 2.13 -4.09 44.70
C PRO A 727 2.17 -2.62 45.20
N ASP A 728 2.75 -2.35 46.37
CA ASP A 728 2.94 -1.01 46.91
C ASP A 728 4.29 -0.37 46.55
N GLN A 729 5.24 -1.15 46.02
CA GLN A 729 6.57 -0.73 45.58
C GLN A 729 7.29 0.13 46.64
N ALA A 730 7.13 -0.24 47.92
CA ALA A 730 7.77 0.47 49.02
C ALA A 730 9.30 0.32 48.93
N ASP A 731 10.01 1.43 49.10
CA ASP A 731 11.48 1.56 49.04
C ASP A 731 11.87 2.69 50.01
N ALA A 732 12.14 2.32 51.26
CA ALA A 732 12.29 3.26 52.37
C ALA A 732 13.59 4.08 52.28
N ASP A 733 14.68 3.49 51.78
CA ASP A 733 15.99 4.14 51.66
C ASP A 733 16.29 4.69 50.24
N ASN A 734 15.43 4.39 49.27
CA ASN A 734 15.48 4.86 47.88
C ASN A 734 16.70 4.34 47.10
N ASP A 735 17.18 3.14 47.42
CA ASP A 735 18.30 2.51 46.72
C ASP A 735 17.89 1.83 45.40
N GLY A 736 16.58 1.71 45.15
CA GLY A 736 15.97 1.06 43.99
C GLY A 736 15.61 -0.41 44.18
N THR A 737 15.83 -0.96 45.38
CA THR A 737 15.41 -2.29 45.83
C THR A 737 14.22 -2.12 46.78
N GLY A 738 13.14 -2.89 46.59
CA GLY A 738 11.97 -2.73 47.44
C GLY A 738 12.15 -3.35 48.83
N ASP A 739 11.47 -2.78 49.84
CA ASP A 739 11.54 -3.13 51.26
C ASP A 739 11.38 -4.64 51.56
N VAL A 740 10.63 -5.35 50.71
CA VAL A 740 10.36 -6.79 50.90
C VAL A 740 11.44 -7.70 50.35
N CYS A 741 12.32 -7.20 49.48
CA CYS A 741 13.42 -7.95 48.85
C CYS A 741 14.79 -7.33 49.12
N ASP A 742 14.83 -6.22 49.85
CA ASP A 742 16.03 -5.55 50.27
C ASP A 742 16.71 -6.31 51.43
N GLU A 743 17.99 -6.63 51.22
CA GLU A 743 18.82 -7.31 52.21
C GLU A 743 19.40 -6.36 53.25
N CYS A 744 19.31 -5.04 53.05
CA CYS A 744 19.71 -4.04 54.03
C CYS A 744 19.05 -2.68 53.77
N THR A 745 17.82 -2.51 54.27
CA THR A 745 17.13 -1.22 54.26
C THR A 745 17.77 -0.26 55.27
N ASP A 746 18.50 0.74 54.78
CA ASP A 746 19.37 1.64 55.54
C ASP A 746 19.01 3.11 55.18
N THR A 747 18.02 3.67 55.90
CA THR A 747 17.44 4.96 55.54
C THR A 747 18.39 6.14 55.74
N ASP A 748 19.36 6.05 56.65
CA ASP A 748 20.30 7.13 56.93
C ASP A 748 21.71 6.93 56.34
N GLY A 749 21.99 5.74 55.82
CA GLY A 749 23.17 5.39 55.04
C GLY A 749 24.42 5.15 55.89
N ASP A 750 24.28 4.76 57.16
CA ASP A 750 25.40 4.54 58.07
C ASP A 750 25.95 3.09 58.07
N GLY A 751 25.27 2.19 57.36
CA GLY A 751 25.63 0.78 57.18
C GLY A 751 24.90 -0.20 58.09
N PHE A 752 23.90 0.25 58.86
CA PHE A 752 23.04 -0.58 59.72
C PHE A 752 21.60 -0.57 59.20
N GLY A 753 20.90 -1.70 59.34
CA GLY A 753 19.57 -1.89 58.76
C GLY A 753 18.46 -1.54 59.72
N ASN A 754 17.45 -0.81 59.24
CA ASN A 754 16.28 -0.44 60.02
C ASN A 754 15.61 -1.67 60.69
N PRO A 755 15.20 -1.59 61.97
CA PRO A 755 14.45 -2.65 62.63
C PRO A 755 13.07 -2.88 62.00
N GLY A 756 12.65 -4.15 61.92
CA GLY A 756 11.29 -4.51 61.51
C GLY A 756 11.11 -4.90 60.04
N PHE A 757 12.16 -4.84 59.22
CA PHE A 757 12.15 -5.34 57.84
C PHE A 757 12.46 -6.85 57.81
N PRO A 758 11.69 -7.65 57.04
CA PRO A 758 11.69 -9.11 57.18
C PRO A 758 12.93 -9.82 56.61
N ILE A 759 13.68 -9.17 55.70
CA ILE A 759 14.82 -9.76 54.99
C ILE A 759 16.18 -9.17 55.43
N ASN A 760 16.21 -8.05 56.14
CA ASN A 760 17.44 -7.41 56.62
C ASN A 760 18.47 -8.40 57.16
N THR A 761 19.61 -8.46 56.46
CA THR A 761 20.75 -9.34 56.78
C THR A 761 21.93 -8.57 57.39
N CYS A 762 21.90 -7.23 57.32
CA CYS A 762 22.81 -6.37 58.05
C CYS A 762 22.47 -6.27 59.54
N GLU A 763 23.38 -5.68 60.33
CA GLU A 763 23.16 -5.51 61.77
C GLU A 763 22.05 -4.47 62.00
N GLU A 764 21.14 -4.71 62.96
CA GLU A 764 20.00 -3.81 63.23
C GLU A 764 20.48 -2.44 63.73
N ASP A 765 19.92 -1.39 63.15
CA ASP A 765 20.18 0.00 63.50
C ASP A 765 19.37 0.43 64.74
N ASN A 766 20.06 0.96 65.75
CA ASN A 766 19.46 1.52 66.94
C ASN A 766 19.05 3.00 66.79
N CYS A 767 19.36 3.66 65.68
CA CYS A 767 18.89 5.00 65.30
C CYS A 767 18.50 5.14 63.80
N PRO A 768 17.42 4.49 63.33
CA PRO A 768 17.03 4.34 61.90
C PRO A 768 16.89 5.60 61.02
N GLU A 769 16.95 6.79 61.62
CA GLU A 769 16.73 8.07 60.96
C GLU A 769 17.94 9.02 61.14
N ILE A 770 18.97 8.61 61.90
CA ILE A 770 20.10 9.45 62.29
C ILE A 770 21.39 8.63 62.32
N ALA A 771 22.16 8.78 61.24
CA ALA A 771 23.40 8.05 61.01
C ALA A 771 24.32 8.06 62.24
N ASN A 772 24.62 6.87 62.76
CA ASN A 772 25.47 6.64 63.91
C ASN A 772 26.29 5.36 63.74
N GLU A 773 27.27 5.39 62.84
CA GLU A 773 28.22 4.29 62.51
C GLU A 773 28.82 3.52 63.73
N GLY A 774 28.78 4.11 64.93
CA GLY A 774 29.24 3.51 66.19
C GLY A 774 28.21 2.67 66.96
N GLN A 775 26.91 2.77 66.66
CA GLN A 775 25.79 2.05 67.29
C GLN A 775 25.89 2.04 68.83
N GLU A 776 26.24 3.19 69.40
CA GLU A 776 26.41 3.37 70.85
C GLU A 776 25.02 3.41 71.52
N ASP A 777 24.78 2.55 72.50
CA ASP A 777 23.55 2.45 73.30
C ASP A 777 23.97 2.20 74.77
N PHE A 778 24.11 3.28 75.53
CA PHE A 778 24.74 3.27 76.84
C PHE A 778 23.93 2.54 77.90
N ASP A 779 22.59 2.61 77.86
CA ASP A 779 21.72 1.99 78.84
C ASP A 779 21.05 0.69 78.37
N SER A 780 21.27 0.31 77.11
CA SER A 780 20.87 -0.94 76.47
C SER A 780 19.36 -1.09 76.31
N ASP A 781 18.66 -0.01 76.02
CA ASP A 781 17.21 0.00 75.81
C ASP A 781 16.75 -0.22 74.37
N GLY A 782 17.69 -0.22 73.42
CA GLY A 782 17.43 -0.43 72.00
C GLY A 782 17.38 0.84 71.17
N PHE A 783 17.49 2.03 71.77
CA PHE A 783 17.71 3.29 71.07
C PHE A 783 19.17 3.74 71.23
N GLY A 784 19.80 4.20 70.15
CA GLY A 784 21.18 4.68 70.23
C GLY A 784 21.28 6.03 70.91
N ASP A 785 22.43 6.30 71.54
CA ASP A 785 22.71 7.51 72.34
C ASP A 785 22.36 8.83 71.63
N ILE A 786 22.40 8.84 70.28
CA ILE A 786 22.12 10.03 69.46
C ILE A 786 20.62 10.29 69.23
N CYS A 787 19.79 9.23 69.29
CA CYS A 787 18.34 9.30 69.04
C CYS A 787 17.50 8.95 70.29
N ASP A 788 18.14 8.51 71.38
CA ASP A 788 17.51 8.26 72.66
C ASP A 788 17.18 9.57 73.40
N ASN A 789 15.92 9.73 73.80
CA ASN A 789 15.47 10.88 74.59
C ASN A 789 15.81 10.78 76.09
N CYS A 790 16.40 9.67 76.54
CA CYS A 790 17.01 9.48 77.85
C CYS A 790 18.29 8.60 77.81
N PRO A 791 19.42 9.06 77.20
CA PRO A 791 20.63 8.24 76.94
C PRO A 791 21.32 7.55 78.13
N GLU A 792 20.89 7.83 79.36
CA GLU A 792 21.44 7.20 80.57
C GLU A 792 20.37 6.40 81.35
N ASN A 793 19.11 6.35 80.90
CA ASN A 793 17.96 5.81 81.63
C ASN A 793 16.99 4.96 80.78
N TYR A 794 17.25 3.65 80.74
CA TYR A 794 16.46 2.64 80.03
C TYR A 794 14.95 2.94 79.92
N ASN A 795 14.50 3.28 78.71
CA ASN A 795 13.13 3.62 78.35
C ASN A 795 12.80 3.22 76.89
N PRO A 796 12.64 1.92 76.61
CA PRO A 796 12.41 1.40 75.26
C PRO A 796 11.08 1.84 74.61
N ASP A 797 10.23 2.57 75.33
CA ASP A 797 9.01 3.18 74.79
C ASP A 797 9.18 4.66 74.43
N GLN A 798 10.33 5.26 74.73
CA GLN A 798 10.72 6.64 74.44
C GLN A 798 9.62 7.66 74.80
N GLN A 799 8.85 7.39 75.86
CA GLN A 799 7.68 8.19 76.21
C GLN A 799 8.11 9.60 76.64
N ASP A 800 7.62 10.62 75.92
CA ASP A 800 7.78 12.05 76.24
C ASP A 800 6.38 12.70 76.27
N THR A 801 5.81 12.84 77.47
CA THR A 801 4.43 13.32 77.65
C THR A 801 4.30 14.82 77.38
N ASN A 802 5.36 15.60 77.56
CA ASN A 802 5.31 17.06 77.39
C ASN A 802 5.90 17.55 76.05
N GLY A 803 6.55 16.66 75.28
CA GLY A 803 7.06 16.89 73.94
C GLY A 803 8.31 17.77 73.90
N ASN A 804 9.07 17.84 74.99
CA ASN A 804 10.26 18.70 75.08
C ASN A 804 11.54 18.05 74.53
N GLY A 805 11.49 16.79 74.10
CA GLY A 805 12.62 16.01 73.59
C GLY A 805 13.44 15.29 74.66
N VAL A 806 12.98 15.28 75.92
CA VAL A 806 13.54 14.54 77.05
C VAL A 806 12.48 13.56 77.53
N GLY A 807 12.82 12.27 77.65
CA GLY A 807 11.84 11.26 78.05
C GLY A 807 11.35 11.43 79.50
N ASP A 808 10.11 11.01 79.77
CA ASP A 808 9.43 11.15 81.06
C ASP A 808 10.25 10.55 82.23
N ILE A 809 11.07 9.54 81.97
CA ILE A 809 11.86 8.85 83.00
C ILE A 809 13.08 9.66 83.47
N CYS A 810 13.58 10.56 82.62
CA CYS A 810 14.72 11.43 82.89
C CYS A 810 14.35 12.92 82.96
N ASP A 811 13.07 13.27 82.75
CA ASP A 811 12.51 14.61 82.97
C ASP A 811 12.24 14.86 84.48
N GLY A 812 12.92 15.87 85.05
CA GLY A 812 13.01 16.12 86.50
C GLY A 812 12.00 17.12 87.10
N CYS A 813 10.89 17.48 86.43
CA CYS A 813 9.96 18.56 86.84
C CYS A 813 8.67 18.10 87.59
N CYS A 814 8.13 18.95 88.49
CA CYS A 814 6.94 18.80 89.38
C CYS A 814 7.00 17.77 90.53
N VAL A 815 8.00 17.88 91.41
CA VAL A 815 8.15 17.00 92.59
C VAL A 815 7.63 17.66 93.87
N ASN A 816 7.73 18.98 94.03
CA ASN A 816 7.24 19.72 95.20
C ASN A 816 6.71 21.13 94.85
N ARG A 817 5.39 21.26 94.63
CA ARG A 817 4.76 22.58 94.41
C ARG A 817 5.05 23.55 95.56
N GLY A 818 5.57 24.72 95.22
CA GLY A 818 6.05 25.74 96.16
C GLY A 818 7.58 25.87 96.27
N ASN A 819 8.36 24.92 95.76
CA ASN A 819 9.83 24.99 95.67
C ASN A 819 10.27 25.76 94.41
N VAL A 820 9.92 27.03 94.36
CA VAL A 820 10.05 27.87 93.15
C VAL A 820 11.50 28.06 92.72
N ASP A 821 12.47 27.96 93.65
CA ASP A 821 13.89 28.11 93.32
C ASP A 821 14.61 26.80 92.99
N GLY A 822 13.91 25.65 93.08
CA GLY A 822 14.43 24.33 92.75
C GLY A 822 15.44 23.77 93.76
N ILE A 823 15.60 24.36 94.95
CA ILE A 823 16.58 23.89 95.94
C ILE A 823 16.01 22.73 96.78
N VAL A 824 16.53 21.53 96.53
CA VAL A 824 16.19 20.34 97.32
C VAL A 824 16.74 20.45 98.74
N SER A 825 15.87 20.77 99.71
CA SER A 825 16.21 20.94 101.13
C SER A 825 15.25 20.16 102.04
N SER A 826 15.62 19.97 103.33
CA SER A 826 14.75 19.30 104.31
C SER A 826 13.45 20.08 104.62
N ASN A 827 13.39 21.35 104.22
CA ASN A 827 12.18 22.16 104.19
C ASN A 827 12.12 22.85 102.81
N PRO A 828 11.63 22.15 101.78
CA PRO A 828 11.79 22.55 100.38
C PRO A 828 10.91 23.74 99.97
N VAL A 829 10.01 24.20 100.84
CA VAL A 829 9.24 25.42 100.65
C VAL A 829 9.55 26.37 101.80
N ASP A 830 10.32 27.41 101.52
CA ASP A 830 10.76 28.39 102.50
C ASP A 830 10.75 29.84 101.96
N VAL A 831 11.35 30.77 102.71
CA VAL A 831 11.30 32.20 102.40
C VAL A 831 12.16 32.54 101.16
N ALA A 832 13.11 31.68 100.78
CA ALA A 832 13.88 31.81 99.55
C ALA A 832 12.98 31.68 98.32
N ASP A 833 12.06 30.70 98.31
CA ASP A 833 11.07 30.51 97.24
C ASP A 833 10.18 31.73 97.08
N LEU A 834 9.74 32.31 98.20
CA LEU A 834 8.99 33.55 98.17
C LEU A 834 9.80 34.69 97.55
N THR A 835 11.08 34.80 97.92
CA THR A 835 11.97 35.83 97.39
C THR A 835 12.21 35.64 95.89
N PHE A 836 12.33 34.39 95.44
CA PHE A 836 12.49 34.01 94.05
C PHE A 836 11.24 34.37 93.23
N LEU A 837 10.06 33.98 93.73
CA LEU A 837 8.78 34.23 93.09
C LEU A 837 8.47 35.74 92.98
N VAL A 838 8.81 36.54 94.00
CA VAL A 838 8.74 38.01 93.93
C VAL A 838 9.69 38.55 92.86
N ALA A 839 10.92 38.02 92.80
CA ALA A 839 11.92 38.49 91.86
C ALA A 839 11.47 38.25 90.42
N PHE A 840 10.95 37.04 90.13
CA PHE A 840 10.39 36.63 88.85
C PHE A 840 9.22 37.52 88.43
N LEU A 841 8.18 37.65 89.27
CA LEU A 841 6.96 38.39 88.92
C LEU A 841 7.14 39.91 88.76
N PHE A 842 8.04 40.54 89.52
CA PHE A 842 8.05 42.01 89.64
C PHE A 842 9.35 42.71 89.22
N THR A 843 10.47 41.99 89.10
CA THR A 843 11.79 42.63 88.94
C THR A 843 12.65 42.06 87.82
N SER A 844 12.05 41.30 86.90
CA SER A 844 12.76 40.59 85.81
C SER A 844 13.77 39.58 86.34
N GLY A 845 13.39 38.83 87.37
CA GLY A 845 14.13 37.69 87.88
C GLY A 845 14.23 36.55 86.84
N ILE A 846 15.06 35.56 87.15
CA ILE A 846 15.19 34.34 86.34
C ILE A 846 13.88 33.56 86.41
N GLU A 847 13.46 32.96 85.30
CA GLU A 847 12.32 32.06 85.22
C GLU A 847 12.53 30.85 86.14
N PRO A 848 11.48 30.39 86.87
CA PRO A 848 11.60 29.21 87.72
C PRO A 848 12.09 28.00 86.93
N PRO A 849 12.98 27.16 87.50
CA PRO A 849 13.45 25.94 86.83
C PRO A 849 12.33 24.99 86.39
N CYS A 850 11.19 25.04 87.09
CA CYS A 850 9.96 24.36 86.75
C CYS A 850 8.80 25.33 87.01
N GLU A 851 8.06 25.71 85.97
CA GLU A 851 6.95 26.66 86.11
C GLU A 851 5.78 26.06 86.91
N GLU A 852 5.58 24.74 86.84
CA GLU A 852 4.54 24.01 87.56
C GLU A 852 4.75 24.01 89.08
N GLU A 853 6.00 24.05 89.55
CA GLU A 853 6.31 24.22 90.97
C GLU A 853 6.08 25.66 91.45
N GLY A 854 6.11 26.63 90.53
CA GLY A 854 5.82 28.05 90.77
C GLY A 854 4.34 28.42 90.77
N ASN A 855 3.47 27.57 90.23
CA ASN A 855 2.00 27.69 90.32
C ASN A 855 1.52 27.19 91.69
N VAL A 856 1.86 27.92 92.75
CA VAL A 856 1.68 27.53 94.14
C VAL A 856 0.21 27.28 94.52
N ASP A 857 -0.74 28.02 93.94
CA ASP A 857 -2.16 27.85 94.26
C ASP A 857 -2.90 26.86 93.34
N ASN A 858 -2.21 26.36 92.30
CA ASN A 858 -2.71 25.45 91.27
C ASN A 858 -3.84 26.05 90.42
N VAL A 859 -3.82 27.36 90.22
CA VAL A 859 -4.76 28.11 89.37
C VAL A 859 -3.97 29.02 88.44
N GLY A 860 -4.01 28.75 87.13
CA GLY A 860 -3.45 29.66 86.12
C GLY A 860 -4.53 30.44 85.39
N GLU A 861 -4.29 31.72 85.09
CA GLU A 861 -5.04 32.44 84.05
C GLU A 861 -4.47 32.13 82.65
N GLN A 862 -5.28 32.30 81.60
CA GLN A 862 -4.89 32.03 80.22
C GLN A 862 -3.60 32.78 79.82
N GLY A 863 -2.49 32.05 79.74
CA GLY A 863 -1.21 32.55 79.24
C GLY A 863 -0.12 32.83 80.29
N SER A 864 -0.32 32.47 81.57
CA SER A 864 0.76 32.41 82.57
C SER A 864 0.39 31.40 83.65
N LEU A 865 1.24 30.38 83.87
CA LEU A 865 1.05 29.38 84.94
C LEU A 865 1.31 29.97 86.33
N ILE A 866 2.11 31.03 86.40
CA ILE A 866 2.50 31.70 87.64
C ILE A 866 1.97 33.12 87.62
N ASP A 867 1.27 33.53 88.67
CA ASP A 867 0.73 34.87 88.82
C ASP A 867 0.81 35.43 90.25
N ILE A 868 0.18 36.58 90.48
CA ILE A 868 0.21 37.27 91.77
C ILE A 868 -0.57 36.51 92.86
N ALA A 869 -1.52 35.66 92.48
CA ALA A 869 -2.26 34.79 93.39
C ALA A 869 -1.33 33.73 94.01
N ASP A 870 -0.44 33.13 93.22
CA ASP A 870 0.59 32.19 93.71
C ASP A 870 1.49 32.81 94.76
N LEU A 871 1.93 34.04 94.49
CA LEU A 871 2.71 34.81 95.46
C LEU A 871 1.93 35.02 96.75
N THR A 872 0.65 35.37 96.63
CA THR A 872 -0.22 35.63 97.79
C THR A 872 -0.42 34.33 98.59
N TYR A 873 -0.60 33.20 97.91
CA TYR A 873 -0.75 31.89 98.53
C TYR A 873 0.51 31.48 99.29
N LEU A 874 1.68 31.63 98.67
CA LEU A 874 2.96 31.31 99.30
C LEU A 874 3.24 32.17 100.55
N VAL A 875 2.87 33.46 100.52
CA VAL A 875 2.93 34.34 101.70
C VAL A 875 2.01 33.86 102.82
N GLU A 876 0.77 33.49 102.50
CA GLU A 876 -0.18 33.00 103.51
C GLU A 876 0.30 31.70 104.16
N TYR A 877 0.81 30.76 103.34
CA TYR A 877 1.37 29.49 103.80
C TYR A 877 2.56 29.71 104.74
N LEU A 878 3.54 30.52 104.34
CA LEU A 878 4.79 30.70 105.10
C LEU A 878 4.62 31.51 106.38
N PHE A 879 3.70 32.50 106.43
CA PHE A 879 3.68 33.50 107.51
C PHE A 879 2.39 33.59 108.33
N ASN A 880 1.23 33.17 107.82
CA ASN A 880 -0.08 33.47 108.43
C ASN A 880 -0.93 32.23 108.78
N SER A 881 -0.33 31.04 108.87
CA SER A 881 -1.02 29.76 109.10
C SER A 881 -1.92 29.30 107.93
N GLY A 882 -1.56 29.68 106.70
CA GLY A 882 -2.23 29.20 105.48
C GLY A 882 -2.11 27.69 105.26
N GLN A 883 -2.89 27.15 104.34
CA GLN A 883 -2.79 25.73 103.96
C GLN A 883 -1.50 25.47 103.16
N PRO A 884 -0.90 24.27 103.26
CA PRO A 884 0.20 23.88 102.37
C PRO A 884 -0.23 23.89 100.90
N PRO A 885 0.69 24.19 99.97
CA PRO A 885 0.42 24.11 98.54
C PRO A 885 -0.18 22.74 98.15
N PRO A 886 -1.08 22.68 97.16
CA PRO A 886 -1.63 21.41 96.69
C PRO A 886 -0.51 20.52 96.13
N PRO A 887 -0.59 19.18 96.27
CA PRO A 887 0.38 18.30 95.62
C PRO A 887 0.39 18.52 94.10
N CYS A 888 1.58 18.35 93.49
CA CYS A 888 1.65 17.83 92.13
C CYS A 888 0.94 16.45 92.14
#